data_AF-A0A9W8JFP7-F1
#
_entry.id   AF-A0A9W8JFP7-F1
#
_cell.length_a   1.000
_cell.length_b   1.000
_cell.length_c   1.000
_cell.angle_alpha   90.00
_cell.angle_beta   90.00
_cell.angle_gamma   90.00
#
_symmetry.space_group_name_H-M   'P 1'
#
loop_
_entity.id
_entity.type
_entity.pdbx_description
1 polymer ?
#
loop_
_entity_poly.entity_id
_entity_poly.type
_entity_poly.pdbx_seq_one_letter_code
_entity_poly.pdbx_strand_id
1 'polypeptide(L)'
;MAPYTPNRAPYVGSRRKLVLAFDVGTTFSGVSYSILDPGQSPEIKGVTKFPAHEQISGASKIPTIIYYDRAGNVCAVGAEALTEGIFETAEEEEWVKAEWFKMHIRPKNESSGHITSRIPPLPKNKTVVQVLADFLVYLYKCAKNYIQETHANGKDLWDSVEKEIDFVISHPNGWEGWQQTQMREAVVLAGFIPDTSEGHARVSFVTEGEASLHFSIRNGLPTGAMEKGDGVVIVDAGGGTIDISTYSRQIQNIKNGENFEEIAAPQCHFYGSVFVSIHARLALQEMLADSEYIDDLDHIVRCFDKTTKIRFSDDKQAQYIKFGSTRDNDASVGIRFGQLKLSGEQVATYFEPSIKCIIDAIKDQTKTAHKSISHVVLVGGFASSDWLFTQVQTRLAPYGLNVIRPEIYVNKAVSDGAISFHLDHLVKTRVSKMAYGTFRHVEYDLTDPEHVSRKGTSTMMPSGREVIPDSFAVILPRNTQVSESKEYKKFFWKEGESKSELNLSRVTSEVWAYRGNNANPRWKNIDTQNYKKLCTIEMDLSHLPIRPVDKLNGKGGDFFYLEYGYILQFSAVELKAQMSWTEAVRCRRSTPGRMDAQNAEPSLKPPPPRMSGMKTVLRYTGIPPSWLDKRPKLPSRNWLIFLSVTSTVIGYGVYDRRECRRIRQEYIEKVQHLAEEPLHPLDLPRQVVVYGSKWPGDEEYQQAIKYFRKYVKPVLVAAAVDFDMVSGRRLGDLSKRVAEDVRVRRRLENGIDEEPEIKKTVPTYKPPSERYRRELEGGIVLVGRQTFKEYMAGLKNGWSNGLEKVDQEEELSRTFDEDQHFDEVDEDAPPPSGAPSYSPVFSLSSQSLSQHQAPPSVSGSTPAPQSIPQQPPILFVPFSNRIGFTQIPLMIWDWFNQRHWVQSGSEAAYRLVMNQTRPINVPSAVSSEFAEPSDEGGISQSAAKQDLGDLDFDLDKERLYKSSLSKIPEEAEKSRKEFYDKLPERLATARALFRGTREPTKDELQNPPPTEVELRAERMKKELKWRNDVNGWNLIKPSTPVVWDERFRDALRVFTDPSEL
;
A
#
# COMPACT_ATOMS: atom_id res chain seq x y z
N MET A 1 15.90 -5.43 -28.96
CA MET A 1 16.98 -6.40 -28.69
C MET A 1 16.35 -7.74 -28.36
N ALA A 2 16.76 -8.84 -28.97
CA ALA A 2 16.28 -10.16 -28.56
C ALA A 2 16.88 -10.50 -27.17
N PRO A 3 16.09 -10.99 -26.20
CA PRO A 3 16.62 -11.35 -24.90
C PRO A 3 17.66 -12.46 -25.02
N TYR A 4 18.77 -12.34 -24.30
CA TYR A 4 19.74 -13.41 -24.16
C TYR A 4 19.08 -14.57 -23.40
N THR A 5 18.65 -15.61 -24.12
CA THR A 5 18.20 -16.87 -23.51
C THR A 5 19.44 -17.70 -23.18
N PRO A 6 19.85 -17.82 -21.91
CA PRO A 6 20.87 -18.81 -21.55
C PRO A 6 20.35 -20.19 -21.97
N ASN A 7 21.17 -20.91 -22.73
CA ASN A 7 20.83 -22.23 -23.26
C ASN A 7 20.88 -23.24 -22.09
N ARG A 8 19.82 -23.29 -21.28
CA ARG A 8 19.76 -24.18 -20.11
C ARG A 8 19.72 -25.63 -20.55
N ALA A 9 20.57 -26.44 -19.90
CA ALA A 9 20.52 -27.88 -20.06
C ALA A 9 19.13 -28.41 -19.66
N PRO A 10 18.60 -29.41 -20.37
CA PRO A 10 17.36 -30.08 -19.98
C PRO A 10 17.47 -30.66 -18.56
N TYR A 11 16.36 -30.62 -17.82
CA TYR A 11 16.31 -31.16 -16.47
C TYR A 11 16.53 -32.68 -16.47
N VAL A 12 17.52 -33.15 -15.70
CA VAL A 12 17.97 -34.56 -15.69
C VAL A 12 17.28 -35.38 -14.59
N GLY A 13 16.42 -34.77 -13.77
CA GLY A 13 15.69 -35.50 -12.73
C GLY A 13 14.72 -36.53 -13.31
N SER A 14 14.49 -37.62 -12.58
CA SER A 14 13.62 -38.72 -13.02
C SER A 14 12.12 -38.44 -12.85
N ARG A 15 11.76 -37.38 -12.11
CA ARG A 15 10.38 -37.01 -11.77
C ARG A 15 10.20 -35.50 -11.85
N ARG A 16 8.99 -35.06 -12.20
CA ARG A 16 8.63 -33.64 -12.27
C ARG A 16 8.73 -32.99 -10.89
N LYS A 17 9.26 -31.76 -10.83
CA LYS A 17 9.31 -30.94 -9.62
C LYS A 17 8.86 -29.51 -9.87
N LEU A 18 8.55 -28.78 -8.79
CA LEU A 18 8.26 -27.35 -8.84
C LEU A 18 9.29 -26.60 -7.98
N VAL A 19 9.82 -25.51 -8.51
CA VAL A 19 10.62 -24.55 -7.73
C VAL A 19 9.79 -23.29 -7.53
N LEU A 20 9.61 -22.86 -6.28
CA LEU A 20 8.96 -21.60 -5.92
C LEU A 20 9.99 -20.65 -5.29
N ALA A 21 10.13 -19.46 -5.85
CA ALA A 21 10.94 -18.39 -5.29
C ALA A 21 10.04 -17.32 -4.65
N PHE A 22 10.24 -17.08 -3.37
CA PHE A 22 9.57 -16.02 -2.63
C PHE A 22 10.52 -14.85 -2.41
N ASP A 23 10.16 -13.70 -2.98
CA ASP A 23 10.75 -12.42 -2.64
C ASP A 23 9.83 -11.70 -1.66
N VAL A 24 10.05 -11.89 -0.36
CA VAL A 24 9.30 -11.17 0.67
C VAL A 24 10.02 -9.87 0.95
N GLY A 25 9.64 -8.75 0.31
CA GLY A 25 10.29 -7.45 0.54
C GLY A 25 9.68 -6.68 1.71
N THR A 26 10.34 -5.60 2.16
CA THR A 26 9.83 -4.76 3.26
C THR A 26 8.49 -4.08 2.93
N THR A 27 8.32 -3.63 1.69
CA THR A 27 7.14 -2.89 1.22
C THR A 27 6.30 -3.68 0.24
N PHE A 28 6.93 -4.44 -0.65
CA PHE A 28 6.28 -5.24 -1.67
C PHE A 28 6.93 -6.62 -1.75
N SER A 29 6.13 -7.63 -2.07
CA SER A 29 6.56 -9.02 -2.21
C SER A 29 6.14 -9.60 -3.56
N GLY A 30 6.93 -10.54 -4.10
CA GLY A 30 6.68 -11.20 -5.38
C GLY A 30 6.96 -12.71 -5.32
N VAL A 31 6.39 -13.43 -6.28
CA VAL A 31 6.60 -14.89 -6.42
C VAL A 31 6.94 -15.21 -7.86
N SER A 32 7.96 -16.04 -8.06
CA SER A 32 8.30 -16.64 -9.35
C SER A 32 8.43 -18.16 -9.20
N TYR A 33 8.25 -18.88 -10.29
CA TYR A 33 8.27 -20.33 -10.29
C TYR A 33 8.92 -20.91 -11.54
N SER A 34 9.34 -22.16 -11.45
CA SER A 34 9.78 -22.98 -12.59
C SER A 34 9.31 -24.41 -12.42
N ILE A 35 8.75 -24.98 -13.49
CA ILE A 35 8.36 -26.39 -13.54
C ILE A 35 9.54 -27.15 -14.15
N LEU A 36 10.05 -28.13 -13.40
CA LEU A 36 11.19 -28.95 -13.82
C LEU A 36 10.68 -30.26 -14.40
N ASP A 37 10.56 -30.29 -15.72
CA ASP A 37 10.10 -31.46 -16.47
C ASP A 37 11.28 -32.30 -16.98
N PRO A 38 11.31 -33.62 -16.70
CA PRO A 38 12.38 -34.49 -17.19
C PRO A 38 12.59 -34.35 -18.70
N GLY A 39 13.82 -34.04 -19.11
CA GLY A 39 14.19 -33.86 -20.52
C GLY A 39 13.78 -32.53 -21.15
N GLN A 40 13.20 -31.59 -20.40
CA GLN A 40 12.88 -30.24 -20.87
C GLN A 40 13.76 -29.17 -20.20
N SER A 41 14.08 -28.11 -20.94
CA SER A 41 14.83 -26.97 -20.41
C SER A 41 13.94 -26.11 -19.49
N PRO A 42 14.37 -25.81 -18.25
CA PRO A 42 13.56 -25.04 -17.30
C PRO A 42 13.29 -23.60 -17.75
N GLU A 43 12.03 -23.19 -17.63
CA GLU A 43 11.57 -21.82 -17.90
C GLU A 43 11.23 -21.10 -16.58
N ILE A 44 11.57 -19.81 -16.48
CA ILE A 44 11.23 -18.98 -15.31
C ILE A 44 9.95 -18.21 -15.61
N LYS A 45 8.95 -18.35 -14.75
CA LYS A 45 7.65 -17.68 -14.86
C LYS A 45 7.35 -16.89 -13.60
N GLY A 46 7.00 -15.62 -13.73
CA GLY A 46 6.52 -14.81 -12.61
C GLY A 46 5.02 -15.04 -12.37
N VAL A 47 4.60 -14.97 -11.10
CA VAL A 47 3.17 -14.84 -10.75
C VAL A 47 2.75 -13.40 -11.00
N THR A 48 1.77 -13.19 -11.88
CA THR A 48 1.35 -11.84 -12.34
C THR A 48 -0.07 -11.46 -11.94
N LYS A 49 -0.84 -12.39 -11.38
CA LYS A 49 -2.21 -12.15 -10.93
C LYS A 49 -2.32 -12.59 -9.48
N PHE A 50 -2.82 -11.68 -8.63
CA PHE A 50 -3.07 -11.88 -7.21
C PHE A 50 -4.54 -11.55 -6.90
N PRO A 51 -5.14 -12.09 -5.82
CA PRO A 51 -6.50 -11.75 -5.40
C PRO A 51 -6.69 -10.24 -5.17
N ALA A 52 -7.91 -9.74 -5.45
CA ALA A 52 -8.37 -8.36 -5.21
C ALA A 52 -7.53 -7.23 -5.85
N HIS A 53 -6.81 -7.52 -6.94
CA HIS A 53 -6.02 -6.51 -7.66
C HIS A 53 -6.89 -5.81 -8.75
N GLU A 54 -7.41 -4.62 -8.43
CA GLU A 54 -8.38 -3.87 -9.28
C GLU A 54 -7.78 -3.14 -10.50
N GLN A 55 -6.47 -3.24 -10.75
CA GLN A 55 -5.85 -2.61 -11.93
C GLN A 55 -5.08 -3.62 -12.77
N ILE A 56 -5.56 -3.81 -14.02
CA ILE A 56 -4.82 -4.46 -15.11
C ILE A 56 -3.65 -3.53 -15.47
N SER A 57 -2.57 -3.60 -14.69
CA SER A 57 -1.36 -2.80 -14.93
C SER A 57 -0.11 -3.60 -14.55
N GLY A 58 0.11 -4.77 -15.19
CA GLY A 58 1.40 -5.47 -15.22
C GLY A 58 2.14 -5.73 -13.88
N ALA A 59 1.51 -5.46 -12.74
CA ALA A 59 2.14 -5.38 -11.44
C ALA A 59 2.24 -6.78 -10.88
N SER A 60 3.47 -7.22 -10.72
CA SER A 60 3.88 -8.58 -10.36
C SER A 60 4.29 -8.70 -8.90
N LYS A 61 3.98 -7.67 -8.12
CA LYS A 61 4.24 -7.61 -6.69
C LYS A 61 3.00 -7.10 -5.96
N ILE A 62 2.83 -7.59 -4.75
CA ILE A 62 1.78 -7.19 -3.83
C ILE A 62 2.37 -6.45 -2.62
N PRO A 63 1.61 -5.55 -1.97
CA PRO A 63 2.05 -4.92 -0.73
C PRO A 63 2.38 -5.96 0.35
N THR A 64 3.44 -5.74 1.12
CA THR A 64 3.80 -6.57 2.29
C THR A 64 3.07 -6.08 3.53
N ILE A 65 1.74 -6.24 3.54
CA ILE A 65 0.83 -5.79 4.59
C ILE A 65 -0.05 -6.96 5.03
N ILE A 66 -0.32 -7.05 6.33
CA ILE A 66 -1.25 -8.01 6.91
C ILE A 66 -2.00 -7.39 8.10
N TYR A 67 -3.31 -7.57 8.16
CA TYR A 67 -4.17 -7.16 9.26
C TYR A 67 -4.50 -8.34 10.16
N TYR A 68 -4.52 -8.10 11.47
CA TYR A 68 -4.92 -9.08 12.47
C TYR A 68 -6.07 -8.57 13.33
N ASP A 69 -7.00 -9.45 13.70
CA ASP A 69 -7.98 -9.14 14.75
C ASP A 69 -7.32 -9.10 16.15
N ARG A 70 -8.12 -8.77 17.17
CA ARG A 70 -7.68 -8.77 18.58
C ARG A 70 -7.27 -10.15 19.11
N ALA A 71 -7.72 -11.24 18.48
CA ALA A 71 -7.34 -12.60 18.82
C ALA A 71 -6.03 -13.05 18.14
N GLY A 72 -5.52 -12.26 17.19
CA GLY A 72 -4.34 -12.60 16.41
C GLY A 72 -4.62 -13.45 15.17
N ASN A 73 -5.88 -13.53 14.73
CA ASN A 73 -6.23 -14.17 13.46
C ASN A 73 -6.02 -13.21 12.30
N VAL A 74 -5.65 -13.75 11.15
CA VAL A 74 -5.42 -12.98 9.92
C VAL A 74 -6.76 -12.53 9.34
N CYS A 75 -6.93 -11.24 9.07
CA CYS A 75 -8.16 -10.67 8.49
C CYS A 75 -8.02 -10.31 7.01
N ALA A 76 -6.93 -9.65 6.64
CA ALA A 76 -6.66 -9.23 5.26
C ALA A 76 -5.15 -9.20 4.99
N VAL A 77 -4.72 -9.58 3.79
CA VAL A 77 -3.30 -9.71 3.44
C VAL A 77 -3.03 -9.16 2.05
N GLY A 78 -1.85 -8.58 1.83
CA GLY A 78 -1.37 -8.30 0.50
C GLY A 78 -2.18 -7.22 -0.22
N ALA A 79 -2.64 -7.52 -1.44
CA ALA A 79 -3.48 -6.63 -2.23
C ALA A 79 -4.89 -6.47 -1.63
N GLU A 80 -5.44 -7.52 -1.02
CA GLU A 80 -6.75 -7.47 -0.35
C GLU A 80 -6.75 -6.46 0.82
N ALA A 81 -5.60 -6.29 1.48
CA ALA A 81 -5.46 -5.29 2.54
C ALA A 81 -5.56 -3.83 2.06
N LEU A 82 -5.58 -3.59 0.75
CA LEU A 82 -5.74 -2.27 0.14
C LEU A 82 -7.09 -2.08 -0.57
N THR A 83 -7.98 -3.07 -0.55
CA THR A 83 -9.31 -2.97 -1.16
C THR A 83 -10.16 -1.91 -0.47
N GLU A 84 -11.00 -1.22 -1.24
CA GLU A 84 -11.89 -0.16 -0.73
C GLU A 84 -12.79 -0.72 0.40
N GLY A 85 -12.88 -0.02 1.54
CA GLY A 85 -13.65 -0.47 2.71
C GLY A 85 -12.85 -1.27 3.76
N ILE A 86 -11.68 -1.83 3.43
CA ILE A 86 -10.87 -2.59 4.41
C ILE A 86 -10.25 -1.69 5.47
N PHE A 87 -9.87 -0.46 5.10
CA PHE A 87 -9.37 0.51 6.06
C PHE A 87 -10.45 0.86 7.11
N GLU A 88 -11.66 1.14 6.64
CA GLU A 88 -12.80 1.45 7.49
C GLU A 88 -13.19 0.24 8.35
N THR A 89 -13.20 -0.97 7.79
CA THR A 89 -13.46 -2.22 8.53
C THR A 89 -12.40 -2.45 9.61
N ALA A 90 -11.12 -2.22 9.29
CA ALA A 90 -10.03 -2.34 10.24
C ALA A 90 -10.14 -1.34 11.40
N GLU A 91 -10.62 -0.11 11.14
CA GLU A 91 -10.90 0.86 12.21
C GLU A 91 -12.13 0.46 13.04
N GLU A 92 -13.23 0.06 12.40
CA GLU A 92 -14.48 -0.33 13.06
C GLU A 92 -14.32 -1.58 13.94
N GLU A 93 -13.57 -2.57 13.47
CA GLU A 93 -13.33 -3.83 14.17
C GLU A 93 -12.03 -3.85 14.97
N GLU A 94 -11.30 -2.73 14.99
CA GLU A 94 -10.01 -2.54 15.65
C GLU A 94 -8.96 -3.58 15.28
N TRP A 95 -8.82 -3.85 13.99
CA TRP A 95 -7.75 -4.69 13.46
C TRP A 95 -6.39 -3.97 13.58
N VAL A 96 -5.35 -4.74 13.86
CA VAL A 96 -3.98 -4.26 13.96
C VAL A 96 -3.26 -4.53 12.65
N LYS A 97 -2.84 -3.45 11.98
CA LYS A 97 -1.99 -3.52 10.78
C LYS A 97 -0.56 -3.89 11.15
N ALA A 98 0.00 -4.92 10.52
CA ALA A 98 1.43 -5.18 10.53
C ALA A 98 2.03 -4.84 9.16
N GLU A 99 2.94 -3.88 9.16
CA GLU A 99 3.73 -3.48 7.99
C GLU A 99 5.21 -3.38 8.35
N TRP A 100 6.08 -3.48 7.35
CA TRP A 100 7.54 -3.49 7.51
C TRP A 100 8.04 -4.57 8.49
N PHE A 101 7.24 -5.61 8.73
CA PHE A 101 7.52 -6.62 9.75
C PHE A 101 8.85 -7.35 9.50
N LYS A 102 9.27 -7.50 8.22
CA LYS A 102 10.58 -8.03 7.82
C LYS A 102 11.73 -7.30 8.53
N MET A 103 11.60 -6.00 8.78
CA MET A 103 12.65 -5.21 9.44
C MET A 103 12.90 -5.65 10.88
N HIS A 104 11.97 -6.35 11.54
CA HIS A 104 12.18 -6.90 12.90
C HIS A 104 13.15 -8.09 12.93
N ILE A 105 13.45 -8.72 11.79
CA ILE A 105 14.41 -9.84 11.70
C ILE A 105 15.86 -9.33 11.62
N ARG A 106 16.07 -8.04 11.27
CA ARG A 106 17.38 -7.44 11.00
C ARG A 106 18.44 -7.70 12.09
N PRO A 107 19.74 -7.71 11.73
CA PRO A 107 20.81 -7.71 12.72
C PRO A 107 20.73 -6.47 13.64
N LYS A 108 20.60 -6.69 14.94
CA LYS A 108 20.64 -5.61 15.96
C LYS A 108 22.09 -5.21 16.21
N ASN A 109 22.60 -4.23 15.48
CA ASN A 109 23.93 -3.61 15.70
C ASN A 109 23.77 -2.20 16.32
N GLU A 110 24.80 -1.62 16.95
CA GLU A 110 24.73 -0.28 17.58
C GLU A 110 24.29 0.83 16.61
N SER A 111 24.72 0.77 15.35
CA SER A 111 24.28 1.68 14.28
C SER A 111 22.81 1.57 13.88
N SER A 112 22.12 0.50 14.29
CA SER A 112 20.69 0.27 14.01
C SER A 112 19.75 0.77 15.11
N GLY A 113 20.29 1.36 16.20
CA GLY A 113 19.53 1.89 17.32
C GLY A 113 18.51 2.96 16.91
N HIS A 114 18.94 3.95 16.11
CA HIS A 114 18.10 5.05 15.62
C HIS A 114 16.95 4.61 14.70
N ILE A 115 17.05 3.41 14.11
CA ILE A 115 16.05 2.84 13.20
C ILE A 115 14.96 2.11 13.99
N THR A 116 15.29 1.59 15.18
CA THR A 116 14.40 0.73 15.97
C THR A 116 13.15 1.46 16.45
N SER A 117 13.26 2.72 16.83
CA SER A 117 12.12 3.56 17.23
C SER A 117 11.19 3.94 16.07
N ARG A 118 11.62 3.72 14.82
CA ARG A 118 10.92 4.16 13.60
C ARG A 118 10.17 3.03 12.90
N ILE A 119 10.32 1.79 13.37
CA ILE A 119 9.65 0.62 12.79
C ILE A 119 8.34 0.39 13.56
N PRO A 120 7.19 0.25 12.87
CA PRO A 120 5.93 -0.07 13.51
C PRO A 120 6.02 -1.32 14.39
N PRO A 121 5.40 -1.32 15.59
CA PRO A 121 5.41 -2.49 16.47
C PRO A 121 4.66 -3.66 15.83
N LEU A 122 5.05 -4.87 16.18
CA LEU A 122 4.30 -6.07 15.79
C LEU A 122 2.96 -6.14 16.52
N PRO A 123 1.94 -6.81 15.94
CA PRO A 123 0.69 -7.09 16.64
C PRO A 123 0.90 -7.79 17.98
N LYS A 124 0.04 -7.51 18.95
CA LYS A 124 0.12 -8.12 20.29
C LYS A 124 0.07 -9.65 20.16
N ASN A 125 0.94 -10.34 20.91
CA ASN A 125 1.07 -11.79 20.93
C ASN A 125 1.53 -12.45 19.62
N LYS A 126 2.02 -11.68 18.64
CA LYS A 126 2.63 -12.22 17.41
C LYS A 126 4.14 -11.97 17.40
N THR A 127 4.91 -13.02 17.10
CA THR A 127 6.34 -12.88 16.78
C THR A 127 6.54 -12.58 15.31
N VAL A 128 7.70 -12.03 14.93
CA VAL A 128 8.00 -11.78 13.51
C VAL A 128 8.01 -13.06 12.67
N VAL A 129 8.42 -14.18 13.26
CA VAL A 129 8.43 -15.51 12.62
C VAL A 129 7.00 -15.95 12.29
N GLN A 130 6.05 -15.74 13.22
CA GLN A 130 4.63 -16.03 12.98
C GLN A 130 4.04 -15.13 11.89
N VAL A 131 4.33 -13.83 11.92
CA VAL A 131 3.83 -12.90 10.90
C VAL A 131 4.39 -13.25 9.51
N LEU A 132 5.67 -13.62 9.43
CA LEU A 132 6.29 -14.08 8.19
C LEU A 132 5.67 -15.40 7.71
N ALA A 133 5.40 -16.36 8.60
CA ALA A 133 4.76 -17.62 8.26
C ALA A 133 3.34 -17.39 7.70
N ASP A 134 2.52 -16.57 8.38
CA ASP A 134 1.17 -16.21 7.94
C ASP A 134 1.19 -15.55 6.55
N PHE A 135 2.17 -14.67 6.30
CA PHE A 135 2.34 -14.02 4.99
C PHE A 135 2.85 -14.98 3.90
N LEU A 136 3.77 -15.90 4.23
CA LEU A 136 4.22 -16.93 3.31
C LEU A 136 3.06 -17.83 2.88
N VAL A 137 2.22 -18.28 3.82
CA VAL A 137 1.01 -19.06 3.52
C VAL A 137 0.12 -18.35 2.50
N TYR A 138 -0.05 -17.04 2.64
CA TYR A 138 -0.79 -16.24 1.67
C TYR A 138 -0.12 -16.22 0.28
N LEU A 139 1.19 -15.99 0.20
CA LEU A 139 1.93 -16.02 -1.07
C LEU A 139 1.84 -17.39 -1.76
N TYR A 140 1.92 -18.47 -0.99
CA TYR A 140 1.78 -19.83 -1.49
C TYR A 140 0.38 -20.10 -2.04
N LYS A 141 -0.68 -19.66 -1.34
CA LYS A 141 -2.06 -19.74 -1.85
C LYS A 141 -2.23 -18.97 -3.16
N CYS A 142 -1.67 -17.76 -3.25
CA CYS A 142 -1.68 -16.97 -4.49
C CYS A 142 -0.98 -17.71 -5.64
N ALA A 143 0.22 -18.26 -5.39
CA ALA A 143 0.98 -19.00 -6.39
C ALA A 143 0.27 -20.29 -6.83
N LYS A 144 -0.32 -21.03 -5.87
CA LYS A 144 -1.14 -22.22 -6.12
C LYS A 144 -2.30 -21.91 -7.06
N ASN A 145 -3.14 -20.94 -6.69
CA ASN A 145 -4.30 -20.56 -7.48
C ASN A 145 -3.87 -20.08 -8.88
N TYR A 146 -2.83 -19.25 -8.97
CA TYR A 146 -2.30 -18.77 -10.25
C TYR A 146 -1.85 -19.92 -11.17
N ILE A 147 -1.07 -20.88 -10.65
CA ILE A 147 -0.59 -22.02 -11.44
C ILE A 147 -1.77 -22.92 -11.86
N GLN A 148 -2.75 -23.13 -10.99
CA GLN A 148 -3.94 -23.91 -11.32
C GLN A 148 -4.80 -23.27 -12.41
N GLU A 149 -4.92 -21.93 -12.41
CA GLU A 149 -5.69 -21.18 -13.42
C GLU A 149 -4.94 -20.97 -14.75
N THR A 150 -3.61 -20.87 -14.72
CA THR A 150 -2.81 -20.46 -15.90
C THR A 150 -2.48 -21.62 -16.84
N HIS A 151 -2.40 -22.85 -16.33
CA HIS A 151 -2.02 -24.04 -17.12
C HIS A 151 -3.26 -24.87 -17.49
N ALA A 152 -3.33 -25.39 -18.71
CA ALA A 152 -4.50 -26.12 -19.23
C ALA A 152 -4.95 -27.31 -18.36
N ASN A 153 -4.01 -28.03 -17.74
CA ASN A 153 -4.27 -29.09 -16.74
C ASN A 153 -3.72 -28.69 -15.35
N GLY A 154 -3.93 -27.44 -14.95
CA GLY A 154 -3.24 -26.83 -13.80
C GLY A 154 -3.51 -27.52 -12.47
N LYS A 155 -4.70 -28.09 -12.27
CA LYS A 155 -5.02 -28.85 -11.04
C LYS A 155 -4.23 -30.14 -10.92
N ASP A 156 -4.24 -30.98 -11.97
CA ASP A 156 -3.47 -32.23 -12.00
C ASP A 156 -1.96 -31.96 -11.95
N LEU A 157 -1.51 -30.91 -12.64
CA LEU A 157 -0.13 -30.43 -12.56
C LEU A 157 0.25 -30.11 -11.11
N TRP A 158 -0.56 -29.32 -10.41
CA TRP A 158 -0.31 -28.97 -9.02
C TRP A 158 -0.27 -30.20 -8.11
N ASP A 159 -1.26 -31.08 -8.21
CA ASP A 159 -1.35 -32.29 -7.38
C ASP A 159 -0.14 -33.22 -7.60
N SER A 160 0.44 -33.23 -8.82
CA SER A 160 1.66 -34.00 -9.13
C SER A 160 2.93 -33.45 -8.47
N VAL A 161 3.00 -32.14 -8.18
CA VAL A 161 4.21 -31.46 -7.69
C VAL A 161 4.09 -30.93 -6.26
N GLU A 162 2.90 -30.90 -5.65
CA GLU A 162 2.64 -30.28 -4.34
C GLU A 162 3.55 -30.82 -3.23
N LYS A 163 3.89 -32.13 -3.30
CA LYS A 163 4.79 -32.80 -2.35
C LYS A 163 6.28 -32.66 -2.71
N GLU A 164 6.58 -32.13 -3.89
CA GLU A 164 7.93 -32.04 -4.48
C GLU A 164 8.29 -30.60 -4.86
N ILE A 165 8.02 -29.68 -3.93
CA ILE A 165 8.36 -28.26 -4.09
C ILE A 165 9.71 -27.97 -3.42
N ASP A 166 10.62 -27.39 -4.19
CA ASP A 166 11.84 -26.76 -3.67
C ASP A 166 11.58 -25.24 -3.54
N PHE A 167 11.90 -24.67 -2.37
CA PHE A 167 11.64 -23.28 -2.03
C PHE A 167 12.93 -22.48 -2.04
N VAL A 168 12.92 -21.34 -2.73
CA VAL A 168 14.02 -20.38 -2.76
C VAL A 168 13.54 -19.09 -2.09
N ILE A 169 14.27 -18.62 -1.08
CA ILE A 169 13.87 -17.41 -0.34
C ILE A 169 14.96 -16.35 -0.44
N SER A 170 14.59 -15.16 -0.91
CA SER A 170 15.51 -14.02 -0.96
C SER A 170 15.65 -13.36 0.42
N HIS A 171 16.85 -12.87 0.71
CA HIS A 171 17.09 -12.03 1.89
C HIS A 171 18.17 -10.96 1.63
N PRO A 172 18.20 -9.87 2.41
CA PRO A 172 19.23 -8.84 2.25
C PRO A 172 20.65 -9.40 2.45
N ASN A 173 21.65 -8.81 1.78
CA ASN A 173 23.04 -9.25 1.79
C ASN A 173 23.65 -9.31 3.19
N GLY A 174 23.16 -8.50 4.13
CA GLY A 174 23.66 -8.45 5.51
C GLY A 174 23.05 -9.49 6.46
N TRP A 175 22.11 -10.30 5.98
CA TRP A 175 21.40 -11.28 6.80
C TRP A 175 22.09 -12.63 6.71
N GLU A 176 22.58 -13.12 7.84
CA GLU A 176 23.36 -14.35 7.92
C GLU A 176 22.88 -15.18 9.10
N GLY A 177 22.95 -16.50 9.00
CA GLY A 177 22.87 -17.40 10.15
C GLY A 177 21.57 -17.31 10.94
N TRP A 178 21.52 -16.42 11.94
CA TRP A 178 20.34 -16.17 12.78
C TRP A 178 19.12 -15.69 11.99
N GLN A 179 19.30 -14.74 11.07
CA GLN A 179 18.23 -14.24 10.23
C GLN A 179 17.65 -15.35 9.35
N GLN A 180 18.52 -16.11 8.69
CA GLN A 180 18.15 -17.25 7.85
C GLN A 180 17.46 -18.35 8.68
N THR A 181 17.90 -18.57 9.92
CA THR A 181 17.26 -19.53 10.84
C THR A 181 15.82 -19.14 11.16
N GLN A 182 15.57 -17.87 11.53
CA GLN A 182 14.20 -17.39 11.77
C GLN A 182 13.31 -17.49 10.52
N MET A 183 13.86 -17.20 9.33
CA MET A 183 13.12 -17.36 8.08
C MET A 183 12.81 -18.84 7.80
N ARG A 184 13.77 -19.75 8.05
CA ARG A 184 13.59 -21.20 7.91
C ARG A 184 12.54 -21.73 8.89
N GLU A 185 12.53 -21.26 10.13
CA GLU A 185 11.48 -21.54 11.12
C GLU A 185 10.11 -21.07 10.63
N ALA A 186 10.01 -19.90 9.98
CA ALA A 186 8.76 -19.43 9.40
C ALA A 186 8.25 -20.34 8.27
N VAL A 187 9.15 -20.90 7.45
CA VAL A 187 8.79 -21.86 6.39
C VAL A 187 8.27 -23.18 6.97
N VAL A 188 8.91 -23.66 8.04
CA VAL A 188 8.42 -24.84 8.79
C VAL A 188 7.05 -24.55 9.40
N LEU A 189 6.88 -23.40 10.05
CA LEU A 189 5.62 -22.99 10.70
C LEU A 189 4.49 -22.79 9.68
N ALA A 190 4.81 -22.31 8.47
CA ALA A 190 3.88 -22.22 7.34
C ALA A 190 3.44 -23.58 6.78
N GLY A 191 4.08 -24.68 7.22
CA GLY A 191 3.76 -26.04 6.79
C GLY A 191 4.33 -26.42 5.41
N PHE A 192 5.29 -25.65 4.88
CA PHE A 192 5.86 -25.91 3.55
C PHE A 192 6.81 -27.10 3.54
N ILE A 193 7.53 -27.29 4.64
CA ILE A 193 8.46 -28.39 4.85
C ILE A 193 8.29 -29.00 6.25
N PRO A 194 8.55 -30.30 6.42
CA PRO A 194 8.66 -30.89 7.75
C PRO A 194 9.98 -30.45 8.43
N ASP A 195 9.99 -30.37 9.76
CA ASP A 195 11.20 -30.08 10.56
C ASP A 195 12.14 -31.31 10.63
N THR A 196 12.70 -31.66 9.48
CA THR A 196 13.59 -32.82 9.27
C THR A 196 14.74 -32.41 8.35
N SER A 197 15.87 -33.10 8.41
CA SER A 197 17.03 -32.78 7.56
C SER A 197 16.70 -32.78 6.06
N GLU A 198 15.84 -33.70 5.61
CA GLU A 198 15.37 -33.76 4.22
C GLU A 198 14.43 -32.58 3.87
N GLY A 199 13.53 -32.20 4.78
CA GLY A 199 12.68 -31.02 4.61
C GLY A 199 13.49 -29.74 4.49
N HIS A 200 14.47 -29.54 5.38
CA HIS A 200 15.35 -28.38 5.36
C HIS A 200 16.21 -28.29 4.09
N ALA A 201 16.57 -29.43 3.49
CA ALA A 201 17.32 -29.48 2.23
C ALA A 201 16.52 -28.97 1.01
N ARG A 202 15.18 -28.89 1.11
CA ARG A 202 14.32 -28.31 0.06
C ARG A 202 14.24 -26.78 0.11
N VAL A 203 14.87 -26.13 1.09
CA VAL A 203 14.84 -24.67 1.24
C VAL A 203 16.25 -24.10 1.05
N SER A 204 16.39 -23.32 -0.02
CA SER A 204 17.61 -22.60 -0.37
C SER A 204 17.43 -21.10 -0.14
N PHE A 205 18.49 -20.45 0.33
CA PHE A 205 18.53 -19.00 0.46
C PHE A 205 19.37 -18.39 -0.65
N VAL A 206 19.00 -17.19 -1.08
CA VAL A 206 19.76 -16.37 -2.01
C VAL A 206 19.77 -14.93 -1.50
N THR A 207 20.88 -14.22 -1.69
CA THR A 207 20.89 -12.80 -1.35
C THR A 207 20.15 -11.99 -2.42
N GLU A 208 19.49 -10.91 -2.01
CA GLU A 208 18.79 -9.99 -2.94
C GLU A 208 19.75 -9.47 -4.02
N GLY A 209 21.00 -9.12 -3.65
CA GLY A 209 22.03 -8.70 -4.59
C GLY A 209 22.46 -9.78 -5.60
N GLU A 210 22.56 -11.04 -5.19
CA GLU A 210 22.92 -12.14 -6.10
C GLU A 210 21.75 -12.50 -7.04
N ALA A 211 20.53 -12.52 -6.53
CA ALA A 211 19.34 -12.70 -7.37
C ALA A 211 19.25 -11.58 -8.43
N SER A 212 19.49 -10.34 -8.01
CA SER A 212 19.55 -9.16 -8.88
C SER A 212 20.66 -9.25 -9.96
N LEU A 213 21.81 -9.86 -9.66
CA LEU A 213 22.83 -10.19 -10.67
C LEU A 213 22.29 -11.17 -11.71
N HIS A 214 21.72 -12.29 -11.26
CA HIS A 214 21.16 -13.32 -12.14
C HIS A 214 20.09 -12.76 -13.09
N PHE A 215 19.27 -11.85 -12.60
CA PHE A 215 18.32 -11.11 -13.42
C PHE A 215 19.01 -10.19 -14.43
N SER A 216 19.99 -9.41 -13.98
CA SER A 216 20.71 -8.43 -14.81
C SER A 216 21.46 -9.09 -15.97
N ILE A 217 22.08 -10.25 -15.74
CA ILE A 217 22.76 -11.04 -16.79
C ILE A 217 21.80 -11.40 -17.92
N ARG A 218 20.54 -11.68 -17.62
CA ARG A 218 19.55 -12.12 -18.61
C ARG A 218 18.85 -10.95 -19.30
N ASN A 219 18.72 -9.81 -18.63
CA ASN A 219 17.76 -8.77 -19.00
C ASN A 219 18.34 -7.35 -19.12
N GLY A 220 19.61 -7.09 -18.77
CA GLY A 220 20.07 -5.70 -18.67
C GLY A 220 21.56 -5.41 -18.66
N LEU A 221 22.46 -6.41 -18.66
CA LEU A 221 23.88 -6.16 -18.87
C LEU A 221 24.15 -5.88 -20.37
N PRO A 222 24.79 -4.75 -20.73
CA PRO A 222 25.17 -4.46 -22.11
C PRO A 222 26.06 -5.56 -22.69
N THR A 223 25.86 -5.92 -23.95
CA THR A 223 26.81 -6.75 -24.72
C THR A 223 28.19 -6.07 -24.66
N GLY A 224 29.21 -6.75 -24.13
CA GLY A 224 30.52 -6.12 -23.83
C GLY A 224 30.81 -5.87 -22.34
N ALA A 225 29.79 -5.71 -21.49
CA ALA A 225 29.99 -5.55 -20.05
C ALA A 225 30.57 -6.86 -19.47
N MET A 226 31.64 -6.75 -18.68
CA MET A 226 32.36 -7.89 -18.07
C MET A 226 33.18 -8.76 -19.04
N GLU A 227 33.24 -8.47 -20.35
CA GLU A 227 34.01 -9.26 -21.32
C GLU A 227 35.53 -9.15 -21.12
N LYS A 228 36.00 -7.98 -20.67
CA LYS A 228 37.42 -7.74 -20.36
C LYS A 228 37.82 -8.19 -18.94
N GLY A 229 36.89 -8.77 -18.19
CA GLY A 229 37.10 -9.16 -16.78
C GLY A 229 36.90 -8.01 -15.80
N ASP A 230 36.43 -6.85 -16.25
CA ASP A 230 36.05 -5.74 -15.39
C ASP A 230 34.90 -6.12 -14.45
N GLY A 231 34.90 -5.50 -13.28
CA GLY A 231 33.88 -5.64 -12.25
C GLY A 231 32.64 -4.80 -12.51
N VAL A 232 31.50 -5.34 -12.09
CA VAL A 232 30.19 -4.68 -12.11
C VAL A 232 29.62 -4.68 -10.70
N VAL A 233 29.18 -3.50 -10.25
CA VAL A 233 28.46 -3.35 -8.98
C VAL A 233 26.97 -3.49 -9.26
N ILE A 234 26.30 -4.38 -8.54
CA ILE A 234 24.85 -4.50 -8.50
C ILE A 234 24.37 -3.76 -7.25
N VAL A 235 23.53 -2.74 -7.44
CA VAL A 235 22.89 -1.98 -6.37
C VAL A 235 21.40 -2.30 -6.39
N ASP A 236 20.97 -3.15 -5.49
CA ASP A 236 19.56 -3.43 -5.26
C ASP A 236 19.00 -2.41 -4.26
N ALA A 237 18.38 -1.37 -4.79
CA ALA A 237 17.72 -0.32 -4.03
C ALA A 237 16.27 -0.75 -3.76
N GLY A 238 16.05 -1.38 -2.61
CA GLY A 238 14.78 -1.94 -2.19
C GLY A 238 13.90 -1.00 -1.34
N GLY A 239 12.85 -1.58 -0.78
CA GLY A 239 11.91 -0.90 0.12
C GLY A 239 12.57 -0.44 1.42
N GLY A 240 13.23 -1.37 2.12
CA GLY A 240 13.86 -1.12 3.43
C GLY A 240 15.39 -1.14 3.41
N THR A 241 16.01 -1.86 2.48
CA THR A 241 17.46 -2.02 2.39
C THR A 241 17.99 -1.54 1.04
N ILE A 242 19.27 -1.18 1.02
CA ILE A 242 20.08 -1.02 -0.18
C ILE A 242 21.21 -2.04 -0.09
N ASP A 243 21.15 -3.03 -0.96
CA ASP A 243 22.06 -4.17 -1.00
C ASP A 243 23.04 -4.00 -2.16
N ILE A 244 24.33 -4.08 -1.86
CA ILE A 244 25.40 -3.82 -2.81
C ILE A 244 26.29 -5.04 -2.89
N SER A 245 26.52 -5.50 -4.12
CA SER A 245 27.36 -6.65 -4.42
C SER A 245 28.21 -6.36 -5.65
N THR A 246 29.44 -6.85 -5.69
CA THR A 246 30.32 -6.59 -6.83
C THR A 246 30.84 -7.89 -7.41
N TYR A 247 30.64 -8.08 -8.71
CA TYR A 247 30.97 -9.31 -9.42
C TYR A 247 31.86 -9.07 -10.62
N SER A 248 32.61 -10.08 -11.03
CA SER A 248 33.37 -10.13 -12.27
C SER A 248 33.18 -11.48 -12.96
N ARG A 249 33.26 -11.51 -14.29
CA ARG A 249 33.22 -12.75 -15.08
C ARG A 249 34.59 -13.41 -15.06
N GLN A 250 34.62 -14.72 -14.83
CA GLN A 250 35.87 -15.49 -14.84
C GLN A 250 36.27 -15.84 -16.29
N ILE A 251 37.36 -15.26 -16.79
CA ILE A 251 37.80 -15.43 -18.19
C ILE A 251 38.46 -16.80 -18.45
N GLN A 252 39.05 -17.43 -17.42
CA GLN A 252 39.91 -18.61 -17.61
C GLN A 252 39.15 -19.94 -17.89
N ASN A 253 37.82 -19.98 -17.84
CA ASN A 253 37.02 -21.22 -17.93
C ASN A 253 35.79 -21.14 -18.86
N ILE A 254 35.89 -20.41 -19.98
CA ILE A 254 34.76 -20.18 -20.92
C ILE A 254 34.17 -21.49 -21.50
N LYS A 255 34.95 -22.59 -21.55
CA LYS A 255 34.51 -23.88 -22.10
C LYS A 255 33.39 -24.58 -21.30
N ASN A 256 33.15 -24.21 -20.04
CA ASN A 256 32.17 -24.86 -19.15
C ASN A 256 30.97 -23.95 -18.76
N GLY A 257 30.74 -22.86 -19.48
CA GLY A 257 29.66 -21.91 -19.18
C GLY A 257 30.14 -20.61 -18.51
N GLU A 258 29.21 -19.70 -18.23
CA GLU A 258 29.51 -18.37 -17.68
C GLU A 258 29.63 -18.43 -16.15
N ASN A 259 30.86 -18.42 -15.62
CA ASN A 259 31.08 -18.38 -14.17
C ASN A 259 31.37 -16.96 -13.69
N PHE A 260 30.80 -16.60 -12.54
CA PHE A 260 31.01 -15.30 -11.90
C PHE A 260 31.68 -15.47 -10.54
N GLU A 261 32.50 -14.49 -10.19
CA GLU A 261 33.13 -14.38 -8.89
C GLU A 261 32.77 -13.05 -8.24
N GLU A 262 32.45 -13.12 -6.95
CA GLU A 262 32.38 -11.93 -6.12
C GLU A 262 33.80 -11.38 -5.92
N ILE A 263 33.97 -10.08 -6.15
CA ILE A 263 35.28 -9.41 -6.09
C ILE A 263 35.41 -8.46 -4.91
N ALA A 264 34.33 -8.18 -4.17
CA ALA A 264 34.35 -7.40 -2.94
C ALA A 264 33.26 -7.91 -1.99
N ALA A 265 33.48 -7.75 -0.68
CA ALA A 265 32.51 -8.19 0.33
C ALA A 265 31.17 -7.44 0.16
N PRO A 266 30.03 -8.15 0.10
CA PRO A 266 28.75 -7.52 -0.16
C PRO A 266 28.26 -6.75 1.08
N GLN A 267 27.57 -5.65 0.83
CA GLN A 267 27.10 -4.70 1.85
C GLN A 267 25.57 -4.63 1.86
N CYS A 268 25.01 -4.26 3.01
CA CYS A 268 23.58 -4.07 3.21
C CYS A 268 23.38 -2.86 4.12
N HIS A 269 22.68 -1.85 3.62
CA HIS A 269 22.44 -0.59 4.31
C HIS A 269 20.95 -0.35 4.49
N PHE A 270 20.54 0.13 5.67
CA PHE A 270 19.14 0.43 5.96
C PHE A 270 18.78 1.85 5.52
N TYR A 271 18.77 2.08 4.21
CA TYR A 271 18.47 3.38 3.60
C TYR A 271 17.54 3.24 2.38
N GLY A 272 16.74 2.18 2.32
CA GLY A 272 15.76 1.97 1.24
C GLY A 272 14.67 3.05 1.16
N SER A 273 13.74 2.94 0.20
CA SER A 273 12.71 3.96 -0.07
C SER A 273 11.85 4.37 1.13
N VAL A 274 11.66 3.50 2.13
CA VAL A 274 10.92 3.81 3.37
C VAL A 274 11.61 4.91 4.18
N PHE A 275 12.94 5.03 4.10
CA PHE A 275 13.67 6.07 4.82
C PHE A 275 13.38 7.47 4.26
N VAL A 276 13.04 7.58 2.97
CA VAL A 276 12.55 8.83 2.38
C VAL A 276 11.22 9.23 3.03
N SER A 277 10.31 8.27 3.21
CA SER A 277 9.03 8.48 3.91
C SER A 277 9.22 8.90 5.37
N ILE A 278 10.19 8.29 6.05
CA ILE A 278 10.56 8.66 7.43
C ILE A 278 11.09 10.10 7.50
N HIS A 279 12.01 10.48 6.62
CA HIS A 279 12.55 11.84 6.59
C HIS A 279 11.46 12.87 6.25
N ALA A 280 10.58 12.54 5.30
CA ALA A 280 9.41 13.35 4.99
C ALA A 280 8.50 13.49 6.22
N ARG A 281 8.15 12.39 6.91
CA ARG A 281 7.33 12.44 8.14
C ARG A 281 7.94 13.35 9.20
N LEU A 282 9.24 13.24 9.47
CA LEU A 282 9.90 14.05 10.49
C LEU A 282 9.88 15.54 10.14
N ALA A 283 10.20 15.88 8.89
CA ALA A 283 10.17 17.27 8.42
C ALA A 283 8.74 17.84 8.40
N LEU A 284 7.76 17.03 8.00
CA LEU A 284 6.34 17.41 8.00
C LEU A 284 5.79 17.55 9.41
N GLN A 285 6.21 16.70 10.35
CA GLN A 285 5.81 16.80 11.76
C GLN A 285 6.30 18.10 12.38
N GLU A 286 7.53 18.51 12.09
CA GLU A 286 8.08 19.79 12.54
C GLU A 286 7.38 20.97 11.87
N MET A 287 7.15 20.89 10.56
CA MET A 287 6.45 21.93 9.80
C MET A 287 5.01 22.13 10.28
N LEU A 288 4.30 21.04 10.58
CA LEU A 288 2.88 21.07 10.98
C LEU A 288 2.70 21.17 12.50
N ALA A 289 3.76 21.31 13.30
CA ALA A 289 3.67 21.21 14.76
C ALA A 289 2.64 22.18 15.38
N ASP A 290 2.52 23.38 14.81
CA ASP A 290 1.59 24.43 15.23
C ASP A 290 0.36 24.54 14.31
N SER A 291 0.19 23.62 13.36
CA SER A 291 -0.90 23.58 12.38
C SER A 291 -2.05 22.70 12.85
N GLU A 292 -3.28 23.03 12.45
CA GLU A 292 -4.46 22.19 12.70
C GLU A 292 -4.40 20.82 12.00
N TYR A 293 -3.55 20.68 10.97
CA TYR A 293 -3.39 19.45 10.19
C TYR A 293 -2.33 18.49 10.75
N ILE A 294 -1.81 18.73 11.96
CA ILE A 294 -0.86 17.81 12.61
C ILE A 294 -1.47 16.41 12.82
N ASP A 295 -2.76 16.35 13.14
CA ASP A 295 -3.48 15.10 13.34
C ASP A 295 -3.66 14.31 12.02
N ASP A 296 -3.57 15.01 10.88
CA ASP A 296 -3.63 14.42 9.54
C ASP A 296 -2.25 13.95 9.02
N LEU A 297 -1.18 14.09 9.80
CA LEU A 297 0.20 13.77 9.38
C LEU A 297 0.31 12.37 8.77
N ASP A 298 -0.32 11.36 9.36
CA ASP A 298 -0.31 9.99 8.84
C ASP A 298 -0.98 9.89 7.47
N HIS A 299 -2.07 10.64 7.24
CA HIS A 299 -2.73 10.72 5.95
C HIS A 299 -1.88 11.48 4.92
N ILE A 300 -1.29 12.61 5.30
CA ILE A 300 -0.41 13.43 4.46
C ILE A 300 0.80 12.61 3.99
N VAL A 301 1.47 11.89 4.89
CA VAL A 301 2.62 11.02 4.56
C VAL A 301 2.20 9.88 3.63
N ARG A 302 1.01 9.28 3.83
CA ARG A 302 0.47 8.28 2.89
C ARG A 302 0.25 8.86 1.50
N CYS A 303 -0.26 10.09 1.40
CA CYS A 303 -0.43 10.79 0.12
C CYS A 303 0.93 11.09 -0.53
N PHE A 304 1.92 11.57 0.23
CA PHE A 304 3.29 11.76 -0.23
C PHE A 304 3.87 10.47 -0.84
N ASP A 305 3.69 9.33 -0.17
CA ASP A 305 4.18 8.04 -0.64
C ASP A 305 3.49 7.54 -1.90
N LYS A 306 2.19 7.82 -2.07
CA LYS A 306 1.40 7.40 -3.23
C LYS A 306 1.63 8.27 -4.47
N THR A 307 2.00 9.54 -4.30
CA THR A 307 2.12 10.48 -5.44
C THR A 307 3.48 11.15 -5.50
N THR A 308 3.79 12.00 -4.54
CA THR A 308 4.89 12.97 -4.61
C THR A 308 6.24 12.27 -4.65
N LYS A 309 6.48 11.29 -3.78
CA LYS A 309 7.72 10.50 -3.73
C LYS A 309 8.01 9.77 -5.04
N ILE A 310 6.98 9.20 -5.66
CA ILE A 310 7.11 8.37 -6.87
C ILE A 310 7.39 9.24 -8.10
N ARG A 311 6.77 10.42 -8.18
CA ARG A 311 6.87 11.34 -9.34
C ARG A 311 8.02 12.34 -9.24
N PHE A 312 8.74 12.37 -8.11
CA PHE A 312 9.80 13.35 -7.90
C PHE A 312 11.01 13.11 -8.81
N SER A 313 11.39 14.12 -9.57
CA SER A 313 12.48 14.07 -10.56
C SER A 313 13.32 15.34 -10.66
N ASP A 314 12.89 16.46 -10.06
CA ASP A 314 13.51 17.78 -10.22
C ASP A 314 13.36 18.59 -8.92
N ASP A 315 14.49 19.07 -8.38
CA ASP A 315 14.56 19.87 -7.16
C ASP A 315 14.21 21.35 -7.38
N LYS A 316 14.16 21.82 -8.63
CA LYS A 316 13.78 23.20 -8.97
C LYS A 316 12.27 23.39 -9.03
N GLN A 317 11.51 22.30 -9.14
CA GLN A 317 10.05 22.34 -9.26
C GLN A 317 9.38 22.16 -7.89
N ALA A 318 8.40 23.02 -7.61
CA ALA A 318 7.57 22.89 -6.41
C ALA A 318 6.76 21.59 -6.46
N GLN A 319 6.65 20.94 -5.31
CA GLN A 319 5.95 19.68 -5.13
C GLN A 319 4.69 19.89 -4.31
N TYR A 320 3.66 19.10 -4.61
CA TYR A 320 2.35 19.23 -3.97
C TYR A 320 1.90 17.88 -3.44
N ILE A 321 1.49 17.84 -2.17
CA ILE A 321 0.86 16.68 -1.55
C ILE A 321 -0.64 16.99 -1.42
N LYS A 322 -1.47 16.39 -2.27
CA LYS A 322 -2.93 16.50 -2.15
C LYS A 322 -3.42 15.54 -1.08
N PHE A 323 -3.97 16.08 0.01
CA PHE A 323 -4.46 15.29 1.14
C PHE A 323 -5.89 15.70 1.55
N GLY A 324 -6.21 16.98 1.48
CA GLY A 324 -7.52 17.52 1.89
C GLY A 324 -8.44 17.89 0.73
N SER A 325 -9.61 18.39 1.07
CA SER A 325 -10.56 19.10 0.20
C SER A 325 -10.06 20.49 -0.19
N THR A 326 -10.78 21.21 -1.06
CA THR A 326 -10.42 22.60 -1.41
C THR A 326 -10.62 23.62 -0.27
N ARG A 327 -11.22 23.20 0.85
CA ARG A 327 -11.49 24.05 2.02
C ARG A 327 -10.38 24.01 3.05
N ASP A 328 -9.55 22.98 3.01
CA ASP A 328 -8.44 22.80 3.93
C ASP A 328 -7.31 23.75 3.55
N ASN A 329 -7.06 24.75 4.38
CA ASN A 329 -6.12 25.82 4.12
C ASN A 329 -5.42 26.21 5.42
N ASP A 330 -4.10 26.21 5.38
CA ASP A 330 -3.26 26.81 6.40
C ASP A 330 -2.08 27.48 5.69
N ALA A 331 -2.21 28.79 5.50
CA ALA A 331 -1.22 29.57 4.78
C ALA A 331 0.13 29.63 5.50
N SER A 332 0.16 29.43 6.84
CA SER A 332 1.38 29.53 7.65
C SER A 332 2.38 28.41 7.33
N VAL A 333 1.85 27.24 6.94
CA VAL A 333 2.63 26.04 6.57
C VAL A 333 2.50 25.70 5.08
N GLY A 334 1.95 26.60 4.27
CA GLY A 334 1.86 26.43 2.82
C GLY A 334 0.78 25.44 2.35
N ILE A 335 -0.24 25.16 3.17
CA ILE A 335 -1.41 24.38 2.78
C ILE A 335 -2.43 25.30 2.11
N ARG A 336 -2.77 25.00 0.86
CA ARG A 336 -3.83 25.70 0.11
C ARG A 336 -4.66 24.71 -0.68
N PHE A 337 -5.97 24.86 -0.64
CA PHE A 337 -6.93 23.99 -1.34
C PHE A 337 -6.69 22.49 -1.08
N GLY A 338 -6.34 22.14 0.16
CA GLY A 338 -6.02 20.78 0.62
C GLY A 338 -4.76 20.19 0.00
N GLN A 339 -3.88 21.05 -0.52
CA GLN A 339 -2.56 20.68 -1.01
C GLN A 339 -1.50 21.33 -0.15
N LEU A 340 -0.62 20.51 0.43
CA LEU A 340 0.59 20.99 1.06
C LEU A 340 1.65 21.24 -0.01
N LYS A 341 2.12 22.48 -0.13
CA LYS A 341 3.21 22.86 -1.05
C LYS A 341 4.57 22.67 -0.36
N LEU A 342 5.47 21.93 -1.00
CA LEU A 342 6.86 21.77 -0.61
C LEU A 342 7.78 22.31 -1.71
N SER A 343 8.95 22.84 -1.37
CA SER A 343 9.97 23.12 -2.38
C SER A 343 10.59 21.82 -2.88
N GLY A 344 11.03 21.78 -4.14
CA GLY A 344 11.73 20.62 -4.68
C GLY A 344 13.03 20.34 -3.93
N GLU A 345 13.78 21.39 -3.54
CA GLU A 345 14.97 21.28 -2.69
C GLU A 345 14.66 20.59 -1.36
N GLN A 346 13.55 20.93 -0.71
CA GLN A 346 13.14 20.28 0.53
C GLN A 346 12.85 18.80 0.31
N VAL A 347 12.12 18.43 -0.75
CA VAL A 347 11.87 17.03 -1.09
C VAL A 347 13.17 16.29 -1.40
N ALA A 348 14.13 16.93 -2.09
CA ALA A 348 15.44 16.36 -2.38
C ALA A 348 16.22 16.00 -1.11
N THR A 349 16.11 16.80 -0.04
CA THR A 349 16.76 16.48 1.25
C THR A 349 16.28 15.15 1.85
N TYR A 350 15.06 14.70 1.55
CA TYR A 350 14.53 13.43 2.05
C TYR A 350 15.22 12.22 1.40
N PHE A 351 15.67 12.37 0.15
CA PHE A 351 16.40 11.36 -0.63
C PHE A 351 17.92 11.37 -0.39
N GLU A 352 18.47 12.52 0.02
CA GLU A 352 19.92 12.73 0.13
C GLU A 352 20.64 11.66 0.98
N PRO A 353 20.12 11.23 2.15
CA PRO A 353 20.79 10.19 2.94
C PRO A 353 20.92 8.86 2.18
N SER A 354 19.90 8.47 1.41
CA SER A 354 19.94 7.25 0.60
C SER A 354 20.89 7.38 -0.59
N ILE A 355 20.88 8.52 -1.29
CA ILE A 355 21.81 8.80 -2.39
C ILE A 355 23.25 8.76 -1.89
N LYS A 356 23.55 9.51 -0.82
CA LYS A 356 24.88 9.55 -0.21
C LYS A 356 25.37 8.17 0.20
N CYS A 357 24.49 7.37 0.82
CA CYS A 357 24.80 5.98 1.19
C CYS A 357 25.23 5.14 -0.02
N ILE A 358 24.50 5.21 -1.14
CA ILE A 358 24.85 4.49 -2.38
C ILE A 358 26.21 4.92 -2.89
N ILE A 359 26.45 6.23 -2.99
CA ILE A 359 27.71 6.78 -3.51
C ILE A 359 28.90 6.36 -2.64
N ASP A 360 28.78 6.50 -1.31
CA ASP A 360 29.86 6.18 -0.39
C ASP A 360 30.14 4.68 -0.37
N ALA A 361 29.11 3.83 -0.44
CA ALA A 361 29.27 2.39 -0.51
C ALA A 361 29.90 1.91 -1.83
N ILE A 362 29.53 2.50 -2.98
CA ILE A 362 30.18 2.18 -4.27
C ILE A 362 31.65 2.58 -4.25
N LYS A 363 32.00 3.74 -3.69
CA LYS A 363 33.39 4.16 -3.53
C LYS A 363 34.18 3.18 -2.65
N ASP A 364 33.56 2.64 -1.61
CA ASP A 364 34.17 1.63 -0.75
C ASP A 364 34.38 0.29 -1.48
N GLN A 365 33.40 -0.14 -2.28
CA GLN A 365 33.53 -1.31 -3.16
C GLN A 365 34.69 -1.15 -4.15
N THR A 366 34.83 0.02 -4.79
CA THR A 366 35.94 0.30 -5.72
C THR A 366 37.31 0.23 -5.05
N LYS A 367 37.42 0.56 -3.75
CA LYS A 367 38.68 0.49 -3.01
C LYS A 367 39.03 -0.93 -2.55
N THR A 368 38.02 -1.73 -2.21
CA THR A 368 38.20 -3.06 -1.60
C THR A 368 38.15 -4.19 -2.60
N ALA A 369 37.67 -3.93 -3.82
CA ALA A 369 37.54 -4.92 -4.87
C ALA A 369 38.89 -5.49 -5.34
N HIS A 370 38.90 -6.80 -5.58
CA HIS A 370 40.03 -7.52 -6.15
C HIS A 370 40.28 -7.21 -7.64
N LYS A 371 39.36 -6.50 -8.31
CA LYS A 371 39.46 -6.08 -9.72
C LYS A 371 38.91 -4.66 -9.91
N SER A 372 39.32 -4.02 -11.00
CA SER A 372 38.76 -2.72 -11.43
C SER A 372 37.27 -2.82 -11.72
N ILE A 373 36.51 -1.79 -11.36
CA ILE A 373 35.07 -1.69 -11.58
C ILE A 373 34.81 -0.66 -12.67
N SER A 374 33.94 -0.98 -13.63
CA SER A 374 33.58 -0.07 -14.73
C SER A 374 32.11 0.29 -14.79
N HIS A 375 31.21 -0.58 -14.30
CA HIS A 375 29.77 -0.37 -14.39
C HIS A 375 29.06 -0.55 -13.04
N VAL A 376 27.94 0.16 -12.90
CA VAL A 376 27.00 0.06 -11.80
C VAL A 376 25.62 -0.22 -12.38
N VAL A 377 24.97 -1.29 -11.93
CA VAL A 377 23.61 -1.65 -12.33
C VAL A 377 22.69 -1.38 -11.15
N LEU A 378 21.77 -0.43 -11.34
CA LEU A 378 20.80 -0.02 -10.33
C LEU A 378 19.47 -0.76 -10.57
N VAL A 379 19.06 -1.58 -9.60
CA VAL A 379 17.86 -2.42 -9.63
C VAL A 379 17.05 -2.30 -8.34
N GLY A 380 15.89 -2.96 -8.28
CA GLY A 380 14.98 -2.88 -7.15
C GLY A 380 13.89 -1.82 -7.33
N GLY A 381 12.90 -1.83 -6.44
CA GLY A 381 11.73 -0.94 -6.55
C GLY A 381 12.05 0.54 -6.34
N PHE A 382 13.10 0.88 -5.58
CA PHE A 382 13.50 2.27 -5.38
C PHE A 382 14.31 2.82 -6.57
N ALA A 383 14.96 1.95 -7.35
CA ALA A 383 15.65 2.32 -8.58
C ALA A 383 14.74 2.90 -9.67
N SER A 384 13.42 2.70 -9.57
CA SER A 384 12.45 3.32 -10.48
C SER A 384 12.31 4.83 -10.26
N SER A 385 12.83 5.38 -9.16
CA SER A 385 12.86 6.83 -8.94
C SER A 385 13.83 7.51 -9.90
N ASP A 386 13.33 8.42 -10.73
CA ASP A 386 14.16 9.19 -11.67
C ASP A 386 15.11 10.13 -10.95
N TRP A 387 14.70 10.72 -9.82
CA TRP A 387 15.60 11.51 -8.98
C TRP A 387 16.79 10.69 -8.47
N LEU A 388 16.53 9.51 -7.89
CA LEU A 388 17.57 8.62 -7.37
C LEU A 388 18.56 8.24 -8.48
N PHE A 389 18.05 7.78 -9.63
CA PHE A 389 18.88 7.37 -10.75
C PHE A 389 19.77 8.50 -11.26
N THR A 390 19.19 9.68 -11.51
CA THR A 390 19.90 10.85 -12.05
C THR A 390 20.99 11.33 -11.10
N GLN A 391 20.72 11.37 -9.80
CA GLN A 391 21.69 11.78 -8.79
C GLN A 391 22.83 10.77 -8.66
N VAL A 392 22.53 9.47 -8.67
CA VAL A 392 23.56 8.42 -8.62
C VAL A 392 24.45 8.48 -9.87
N GLN A 393 23.85 8.60 -11.05
CA GLN A 393 24.58 8.72 -12.32
C GLN A 393 25.50 9.95 -12.33
N THR A 394 24.96 11.12 -12.00
CA THR A 394 25.71 12.40 -12.02
C THR A 394 26.89 12.38 -11.05
N ARG A 395 26.70 11.85 -9.84
CA ARG A 395 27.75 11.83 -8.81
C ARG A 395 28.81 10.76 -9.03
N LEU A 396 28.53 9.71 -9.79
CA LEU A 396 29.49 8.65 -10.12
C LEU A 396 30.24 8.88 -11.44
N ALA A 397 29.71 9.70 -12.35
CA ALA A 397 30.35 10.02 -13.62
C ALA A 397 31.80 10.54 -13.48
N PRO A 398 32.16 11.41 -12.50
CA PRO A 398 33.55 11.85 -12.31
C PRO A 398 34.53 10.73 -11.93
N TYR A 399 34.04 9.58 -11.49
CA TYR A 399 34.84 8.41 -11.12
C TYR A 399 34.98 7.41 -12.29
N GLY A 400 34.49 7.75 -13.48
CA GLY A 400 34.57 6.88 -14.67
C GLY A 400 33.63 5.66 -14.61
N LEU A 401 32.63 5.68 -13.74
CA LEU A 401 31.67 4.59 -13.58
C LEU A 401 30.42 4.83 -14.43
N ASN A 402 30.05 3.85 -15.25
CA ASN A 402 28.84 3.90 -16.06
C ASN A 402 27.65 3.31 -15.29
N VAL A 403 26.61 4.12 -15.06
CA VAL A 403 25.41 3.71 -14.32
C VAL A 403 24.31 3.32 -15.29
N ILE A 404 23.77 2.11 -15.10
CA ILE A 404 22.74 1.50 -15.97
C ILE A 404 21.52 1.14 -15.12
N ARG A 405 20.33 1.37 -15.68
CA ARG A 405 19.04 0.93 -15.13
C ARG A 405 18.35 0.06 -16.18
N PRO A 406 18.15 -1.26 -15.96
CA PRO A 406 17.49 -2.15 -16.91
C PRO A 406 16.07 -1.70 -17.26
N GLU A 407 15.68 -1.82 -18.54
CA GLU A 407 14.42 -1.31 -19.10
C GLU A 407 13.19 -2.18 -18.77
N ILE A 408 13.40 -3.48 -18.52
CA ILE A 408 12.32 -4.44 -18.19
C ILE A 408 11.92 -4.27 -16.72
N TYR A 409 10.61 -4.24 -16.45
CA TYR A 409 9.97 -4.11 -15.13
C TYR A 409 10.82 -4.67 -13.97
N VAL A 410 11.67 -3.80 -13.40
CA VAL A 410 12.69 -4.12 -12.38
C VAL A 410 12.08 -4.67 -11.08
N ASN A 411 10.76 -4.56 -10.95
CA ASN A 411 9.98 -5.06 -9.84
C ASN A 411 10.03 -6.60 -9.69
N LYS A 412 10.39 -7.38 -10.72
CA LYS A 412 10.55 -8.86 -10.63
C LYS A 412 11.99 -9.35 -10.46
N ALA A 413 12.96 -8.45 -10.39
CA ALA A 413 14.37 -8.81 -10.51
C ALA A 413 14.81 -9.89 -9.52
N VAL A 414 14.40 -9.75 -8.25
CA VAL A 414 14.82 -10.66 -7.18
C VAL A 414 14.14 -12.03 -7.28
N SER A 415 12.82 -12.12 -7.49
CA SER A 415 12.14 -13.43 -7.53
C SER A 415 12.51 -14.24 -8.78
N ASP A 416 12.65 -13.60 -9.95
CA ASP A 416 13.10 -14.25 -11.18
C ASP A 416 14.58 -14.64 -11.08
N GLY A 417 15.38 -13.74 -10.51
CA GLY A 417 16.79 -13.96 -10.20
C GLY A 417 17.02 -15.12 -9.24
N ALA A 418 16.15 -15.30 -8.25
CA ALA A 418 16.22 -16.39 -7.28
C ALA A 418 15.96 -17.76 -7.92
N ILE A 419 15.00 -17.86 -8.86
CA ILE A 419 14.84 -19.09 -9.66
C ILE A 419 16.09 -19.31 -10.53
N SER A 420 16.63 -18.26 -11.17
CA SER A 420 17.83 -18.38 -12.00
C SER A 420 19.06 -18.80 -11.19
N PHE A 421 19.19 -18.32 -9.95
CA PHE A 421 20.20 -18.79 -9.01
C PHE A 421 20.09 -20.30 -8.77
N HIS A 422 18.88 -20.80 -8.46
CA HIS A 422 18.64 -22.21 -8.23
C HIS A 422 18.86 -23.08 -9.48
N LEU A 423 18.58 -22.56 -10.68
CA LEU A 423 18.77 -23.30 -11.93
C LEU A 423 20.22 -23.29 -12.41
N ASP A 424 20.86 -22.13 -12.36
CA ASP A 424 22.10 -21.86 -13.11
C ASP A 424 23.34 -21.89 -12.21
N HIS A 425 23.21 -21.57 -10.92
CA HIS A 425 24.30 -21.58 -9.92
C HIS A 425 25.62 -20.94 -10.41
N LEU A 426 25.52 -19.76 -11.06
CA LEU A 426 26.62 -19.14 -11.82
C LEU A 426 27.73 -18.54 -10.93
N VAL A 427 27.41 -18.10 -9.71
CA VAL A 427 28.40 -17.48 -8.80
C VAL A 427 29.09 -18.57 -7.98
N LYS A 428 30.39 -18.80 -8.20
CA LYS A 428 31.16 -19.89 -7.55
C LYS A 428 32.16 -19.44 -6.49
N THR A 429 32.49 -18.15 -6.48
CA THR A 429 33.45 -17.55 -5.56
C THR A 429 32.76 -16.43 -4.78
N ARG A 430 32.97 -16.38 -3.47
CA ARG A 430 32.46 -15.37 -2.52
C ARG A 430 33.62 -14.66 -1.82
N VAL A 431 33.38 -13.49 -1.25
CA VAL A 431 34.37 -12.76 -0.44
C VAL A 431 33.95 -12.76 1.03
N SER A 432 34.85 -13.20 1.92
CA SER A 432 34.60 -13.21 3.36
C SER A 432 34.39 -11.79 3.92
N LYS A 433 33.22 -11.54 4.51
CA LYS A 433 32.89 -10.22 5.10
C LYS A 433 33.68 -9.91 6.36
N MET A 434 34.00 -10.95 7.13
CA MET A 434 34.62 -10.89 8.45
C MET A 434 35.78 -11.89 8.53
N ALA A 435 36.63 -11.72 9.53
CA ALA A 435 37.57 -12.77 9.90
C ALA A 435 36.87 -13.80 10.80
N TYR A 436 36.93 -15.07 10.44
CA TYR A 436 36.32 -16.17 11.20
C TYR A 436 37.40 -17.00 11.87
N GLY A 437 37.15 -17.39 13.12
CA GLY A 437 38.12 -18.12 13.92
C GLY A 437 37.53 -18.66 15.22
N THR A 438 38.42 -19.07 16.13
CA THR A 438 38.07 -19.48 17.50
C THR A 438 39.12 -18.94 18.47
N PHE A 439 38.72 -18.71 19.71
CA PHE A 439 39.68 -18.48 20.78
C PHE A 439 40.35 -19.78 21.18
N ARG A 440 41.65 -19.71 21.50
CA ARG A 440 42.47 -20.82 21.96
C ARG A 440 43.56 -20.34 22.90
N HIS A 441 44.25 -21.27 23.55
CA HIS A 441 45.57 -20.98 24.08
C HIS A 441 46.61 -20.96 22.95
N VAL A 442 47.63 -20.12 23.05
CA VAL A 442 48.75 -20.06 22.11
C VAL A 442 50.05 -20.27 22.88
N GLU A 443 51.01 -20.98 22.28
CA GLU A 443 52.30 -21.22 22.92
C GLU A 443 53.06 -19.90 23.13
N TYR A 444 53.68 -19.78 24.29
CA TYR A 444 54.45 -18.60 24.69
C TYR A 444 55.71 -18.47 23.81
N ASP A 445 55.97 -17.27 23.33
CA ASP A 445 57.11 -16.95 22.46
C ASP A 445 57.83 -15.76 23.07
N LEU A 446 59.10 -15.95 23.43
CA LEU A 446 59.94 -14.92 24.04
C LEU A 446 60.30 -13.79 23.07
N THR A 447 60.15 -14.01 21.77
CA THR A 447 60.46 -13.05 20.71
C THR A 447 59.29 -12.14 20.35
N ASP A 448 58.07 -12.47 20.77
CA ASP A 448 56.86 -11.66 20.51
C ASP A 448 56.59 -10.69 21.68
N PRO A 449 56.67 -9.36 21.47
CA PRO A 449 56.39 -8.37 22.51
C PRO A 449 54.98 -8.47 23.12
N GLU A 450 53.98 -8.89 22.34
CA GLU A 450 52.62 -9.09 22.84
C GLU A 450 52.52 -10.31 23.76
N HIS A 451 53.37 -11.33 23.55
CA HIS A 451 53.46 -12.48 24.45
C HIS A 451 54.19 -12.09 25.73
N VAL A 452 55.32 -11.38 25.62
CA VAL A 452 56.12 -10.91 26.77
C VAL A 452 55.27 -10.05 27.72
N SER A 453 54.49 -9.10 27.20
CA SER A 453 53.57 -8.28 28.00
C SER A 453 52.47 -9.08 28.72
N ARG A 454 52.15 -10.30 28.25
CA ARG A 454 51.12 -11.19 28.81
C ARG A 454 51.70 -12.38 29.58
N LYS A 455 53.01 -12.41 29.83
CA LYS A 455 53.68 -13.49 30.57
C LYS A 455 53.02 -13.78 31.92
N GLY A 456 52.50 -12.77 32.61
CA GLY A 456 51.78 -12.96 33.88
C GLY A 456 50.48 -13.80 33.79
N THR A 457 49.99 -14.07 32.58
CA THR A 457 48.81 -14.91 32.31
C THR A 457 49.18 -16.27 31.72
N SER A 458 50.47 -16.58 31.53
CA SER A 458 50.89 -17.86 30.99
C SER A 458 50.64 -19.01 31.98
N THR A 459 50.40 -20.21 31.46
CA THR A 459 50.22 -21.42 32.26
C THR A 459 50.95 -22.58 31.62
N MET A 460 51.59 -23.41 32.46
CA MET A 460 52.29 -24.62 32.00
C MET A 460 51.30 -25.78 31.85
N MET A 461 51.11 -26.26 30.63
CA MET A 461 50.22 -27.38 30.29
C MET A 461 50.86 -28.73 30.67
N PRO A 462 50.08 -29.81 30.89
CA PRO A 462 50.60 -31.17 31.15
C PRO A 462 51.64 -31.67 30.14
N SER A 463 51.54 -31.27 28.87
CA SER A 463 52.54 -31.55 27.82
C SER A 463 53.86 -30.81 27.95
N GLY A 464 54.04 -29.96 28.97
CA GLY A 464 55.24 -29.13 29.15
C GLY A 464 55.25 -27.84 28.32
N ARG A 465 54.15 -27.53 27.61
CA ARG A 465 54.00 -26.29 26.84
C ARG A 465 53.57 -25.14 27.74
N GLU A 466 54.30 -24.03 27.70
CA GLU A 466 53.84 -22.78 28.31
C GLU A 466 52.90 -22.06 27.33
N VAL A 467 51.66 -21.77 27.75
CA VAL A 467 50.64 -21.19 26.86
C VAL A 467 49.99 -19.94 27.45
N ILE A 468 49.58 -19.00 26.60
CA ILE A 468 48.80 -17.80 26.94
C ILE A 468 47.33 -18.01 26.51
N PRO A 469 46.34 -17.69 27.35
CA PRO A 469 44.90 -17.78 27.01
C PRO A 469 44.40 -16.67 26.09
N ASP A 470 43.14 -16.81 25.62
CA ASP A 470 42.38 -15.79 24.90
C ASP A 470 43.00 -15.27 23.59
N SER A 471 43.81 -16.10 22.93
CA SER A 471 44.34 -15.83 21.59
C SER A 471 43.32 -16.20 20.50
N PHE A 472 43.01 -15.27 19.62
CA PHE A 472 42.12 -15.48 18.49
C PHE A 472 42.88 -16.11 17.32
N ALA A 473 42.56 -17.36 17.01
CA ALA A 473 43.09 -18.05 15.85
C ALA A 473 42.21 -17.80 14.63
N VAL A 474 42.64 -16.88 13.75
CA VAL A 474 42.00 -16.70 12.44
C VAL A 474 42.14 -18.00 11.63
N ILE A 475 41.01 -18.49 11.12
CA ILE A 475 40.91 -19.66 10.24
C ILE A 475 40.62 -19.18 8.81
N LEU A 476 39.73 -18.20 8.67
CA LEU A 476 39.45 -17.52 7.41
C LEU A 476 39.61 -16.01 7.62
N PRO A 477 40.58 -15.36 6.97
CA PRO A 477 40.74 -13.90 7.04
C PRO A 477 39.57 -13.16 6.40
N ARG A 478 39.43 -11.87 6.72
CA ARG A 478 38.49 -10.95 6.05
C ARG A 478 38.97 -10.67 4.61
N ASN A 479 38.04 -10.33 3.73
CA ASN A 479 38.30 -9.99 2.32
C ASN A 479 39.08 -11.06 1.55
N THR A 480 38.78 -12.33 1.83
CA THR A 480 39.38 -13.48 1.16
C THR A 480 38.38 -14.08 0.18
N GLN A 481 38.78 -14.28 -1.07
CA GLN A 481 38.00 -15.03 -2.05
C GLN A 481 37.97 -16.52 -1.69
N VAL A 482 36.76 -17.04 -1.52
CA VAL A 482 36.43 -18.42 -1.11
C VAL A 482 35.60 -19.07 -2.21
N SER A 483 36.05 -20.21 -2.74
CA SER A 483 35.23 -21.03 -3.64
C SER A 483 34.37 -22.02 -2.84
N GLU A 484 33.20 -22.39 -3.34
CA GLU A 484 32.26 -23.30 -2.66
C GLU A 484 32.86 -24.68 -2.29
N SER A 485 33.85 -25.12 -3.06
CA SER A 485 34.56 -26.39 -2.86
C SER A 485 35.74 -26.31 -1.89
N LYS A 486 36.18 -25.10 -1.49
CA LYS A 486 37.39 -24.93 -0.70
C LYS A 486 37.09 -24.97 0.79
N GLU A 487 37.73 -25.92 1.47
CA GLU A 487 37.67 -26.07 2.92
C GLU A 487 38.83 -25.30 3.58
N TYR A 488 38.51 -24.49 4.60
CA TYR A 488 39.51 -23.82 5.43
C TYR A 488 39.68 -24.60 6.71
N LYS A 489 40.86 -25.20 6.88
CA LYS A 489 41.15 -26.11 7.99
C LYS A 489 42.20 -25.55 8.92
N LYS A 490 41.98 -25.68 10.22
CA LYS A 490 42.98 -25.41 11.24
C LYS A 490 42.89 -26.45 12.35
N PHE A 491 44.03 -26.96 12.79
CA PHE A 491 44.09 -27.98 13.84
C PHE A 491 44.27 -27.35 15.21
N PHE A 492 43.60 -27.95 16.17
CA PHE A 492 43.59 -27.58 17.57
C PHE A 492 43.74 -28.84 18.41
N TRP A 493 44.00 -28.63 19.69
CA TRP A 493 44.22 -29.67 20.68
C TRP A 493 43.41 -29.47 21.97
N LYS A 494 43.35 -30.49 22.81
CA LYS A 494 42.83 -30.38 24.18
C LYS A 494 43.62 -31.34 25.05
N GLU A 495 44.01 -30.87 26.22
CA GLU A 495 44.70 -31.66 27.23
C GLU A 495 43.84 -31.71 28.49
N GLY A 496 43.86 -32.85 29.19
CA GLY A 496 43.20 -33.02 30.48
C GLY A 496 43.91 -34.06 31.32
N GLU A 497 43.93 -33.90 32.63
CA GLU A 497 44.54 -34.86 33.56
C GLU A 497 43.67 -36.10 33.77
N SER A 498 42.40 -36.05 33.35
CA SER A 498 41.48 -37.17 33.35
C SER A 498 40.63 -37.22 32.08
N LYS A 499 40.08 -38.40 31.75
CA LYS A 499 39.10 -38.54 30.65
C LYS A 499 37.84 -37.70 30.88
N SER A 500 37.45 -37.51 32.14
CA SER A 500 36.30 -36.67 32.52
C SER A 500 36.54 -35.19 32.23
N GLU A 501 37.77 -34.70 32.39
CA GLU A 501 38.15 -33.31 32.12
C GLU A 501 38.18 -33.00 30.61
N LEU A 502 38.55 -33.98 29.78
CA LEU A 502 38.41 -33.86 28.33
C LEU A 502 36.93 -33.77 27.89
N ASN A 503 36.00 -34.33 28.66
CA ASN A 503 34.56 -34.40 28.37
C ASN A 503 34.28 -34.93 26.96
N LEU A 504 34.79 -36.13 26.66
CA LEU A 504 34.73 -36.70 25.31
C LEU A 504 33.30 -36.94 24.80
N SER A 505 32.31 -37.14 25.69
CA SER A 505 30.89 -37.26 25.32
C SER A 505 30.30 -35.97 24.73
N ARG A 506 30.94 -34.82 25.00
CA ARG A 506 30.47 -33.52 24.51
C ARG A 506 31.66 -32.56 24.38
N VAL A 507 32.43 -32.72 23.32
CA VAL A 507 33.49 -31.79 22.95
C VAL A 507 32.88 -30.63 22.18
N THR A 508 33.10 -29.41 22.66
CA THR A 508 32.54 -28.19 22.08
C THR A 508 33.62 -27.27 21.55
N SER A 509 33.37 -26.63 20.41
CA SER A 509 34.19 -25.52 19.91
C SER A 509 33.32 -24.38 19.42
N GLU A 510 33.79 -23.15 19.58
CA GLU A 510 33.00 -21.96 19.28
C GLU A 510 33.48 -21.31 17.98
N VAL A 511 32.56 -21.05 17.04
CA VAL A 511 32.86 -20.16 15.90
C VAL A 511 32.69 -18.73 16.38
N TRP A 512 33.71 -17.91 16.16
CA TRP A 512 33.69 -16.48 16.41
C TRP A 512 33.96 -15.72 15.10
N ALA A 513 33.29 -14.59 14.94
CA ALA A 513 33.56 -13.63 13.88
C ALA A 513 34.10 -12.33 14.47
N TYR A 514 35.11 -11.77 13.83
CA TYR A 514 35.69 -10.47 14.16
C TYR A 514 35.25 -9.41 13.16
N ARG A 515 34.63 -8.34 13.68
CA ARG A 515 33.99 -7.25 12.91
C ARG A 515 34.76 -5.94 12.88
N GLY A 516 35.86 -5.84 13.62
CA GLY A 516 36.64 -4.62 13.75
C GLY A 516 37.51 -4.33 12.53
N ASN A 517 38.21 -3.19 12.58
CA ASN A 517 39.09 -2.74 11.50
C ASN A 517 40.55 -3.19 11.66
N ASN A 518 40.89 -3.86 12.76
CA ASN A 518 42.22 -4.47 12.91
C ASN A 518 42.42 -5.54 11.83
N ALA A 519 43.48 -5.40 11.02
CA ALA A 519 43.83 -6.37 9.98
C ALA A 519 44.21 -7.74 10.57
N ASN A 520 44.78 -7.76 11.78
CA ASN A 520 45.28 -8.96 12.46
C ASN A 520 44.70 -9.04 13.90
N PRO A 521 43.41 -9.41 14.06
CA PRO A 521 42.84 -9.64 15.38
C PRO A 521 43.52 -10.84 16.06
N ARG A 522 44.16 -10.60 17.21
CA ARG A 522 44.91 -11.64 17.95
C ARG A 522 44.44 -11.87 19.37
N TRP A 523 43.93 -10.85 20.06
CA TRP A 523 43.65 -10.95 21.50
C TRP A 523 42.25 -10.46 21.81
N LYS A 524 41.53 -11.21 22.65
CA LYS A 524 40.16 -10.91 23.04
C LYS A 524 40.02 -9.55 23.70
N ASN A 525 40.95 -9.19 24.59
CA ASN A 525 40.88 -8.01 25.44
C ASN A 525 41.22 -6.68 24.73
N ILE A 526 41.82 -6.71 23.54
CA ILE A 526 42.17 -5.49 22.79
C ILE A 526 40.94 -4.87 22.13
N ASP A 527 40.06 -5.70 21.57
CA ASP A 527 38.92 -5.25 20.79
C ASP A 527 37.68 -6.10 21.07
N THR A 528 37.39 -6.29 22.37
CA THR A 528 36.39 -7.21 22.89
C THR A 528 35.02 -7.04 22.23
N GLN A 529 34.60 -5.80 21.96
CA GLN A 529 33.27 -5.48 21.42
C GLN A 529 33.10 -5.95 19.97
N ASN A 530 34.19 -6.12 19.23
CA ASN A 530 34.17 -6.51 17.83
C ASN A 530 34.22 -8.04 17.61
N TYR A 531 34.37 -8.83 18.68
CA TYR A 531 34.27 -10.29 18.61
C TYR A 531 32.83 -10.75 18.91
N LYS A 532 32.22 -11.43 17.95
CA LYS A 532 30.87 -11.99 18.10
C LYS A 532 30.89 -13.50 17.90
N LYS A 533 30.42 -14.24 18.91
CA LYS A 533 30.18 -15.68 18.81
C LYS A 533 29.06 -15.94 17.81
N LEU A 534 29.28 -16.82 16.85
CA LEU A 534 28.31 -17.20 15.81
C LEU A 534 27.56 -18.47 16.17
N CYS A 535 28.28 -19.51 16.60
CA CYS A 535 27.69 -20.79 16.99
C CYS A 535 28.65 -21.62 17.85
N THR A 536 28.12 -22.68 18.45
CA THR A 536 28.90 -23.74 19.08
C THR A 536 28.69 -25.02 18.29
N ILE A 537 29.79 -25.69 17.95
CA ILE A 537 29.77 -27.02 17.36
C ILE A 537 30.00 -28.00 18.50
N GLU A 538 29.13 -29.00 18.61
CA GLU A 538 29.24 -30.07 19.60
C GLU A 538 29.49 -31.41 18.91
N MET A 539 30.24 -32.30 19.58
CA MET A 539 30.45 -33.66 19.11
C MET A 539 30.61 -34.66 20.27
N ASP A 540 30.30 -35.91 19.97
CA ASP A 540 30.57 -37.07 20.83
C ASP A 540 31.79 -37.84 20.29
N LEU A 541 32.89 -37.77 21.03
CA LEU A 541 34.15 -38.48 20.80
C LEU A 541 34.41 -39.58 21.83
N SER A 542 33.39 -40.01 22.59
CA SER A 542 33.53 -41.08 23.58
C SER A 542 34.02 -42.41 23.00
N HIS A 543 33.79 -42.63 21.71
CA HIS A 543 34.23 -43.80 20.96
C HIS A 543 35.73 -43.83 20.65
N LEU A 544 36.47 -42.72 20.80
CA LEU A 544 37.89 -42.67 20.46
C LEU A 544 38.78 -43.34 21.52
N PRO A 545 39.72 -44.22 21.12
CA PRO A 545 40.63 -44.88 22.05
C PRO A 545 41.80 -43.95 22.45
N ILE A 546 41.53 -42.95 23.30
CA ILE A 546 42.58 -42.04 23.81
C ILE A 546 43.38 -42.72 24.93
N ARG A 547 44.71 -42.77 24.76
CA ARG A 547 45.66 -43.35 25.72
C ARG A 547 46.28 -42.26 26.61
N PRO A 548 46.63 -42.58 27.87
CA PRO A 548 47.38 -41.70 28.74
C PRO A 548 48.82 -41.51 28.21
N VAL A 549 49.39 -40.33 28.45
CA VAL A 549 50.74 -39.90 28.09
C VAL A 549 51.41 -39.31 29.33
N ASP A 550 52.71 -39.56 29.53
CA ASP A 550 53.44 -39.03 30.69
C ASP A 550 53.50 -37.50 30.67
N LYS A 551 53.23 -36.86 31.81
CA LYS A 551 53.35 -35.40 31.97
C LYS A 551 54.81 -34.95 31.80
N LEU A 552 55.00 -33.89 31.02
CA LEU A 552 56.32 -33.29 30.74
C LEU A 552 56.52 -31.93 31.43
N ASN A 553 55.58 -31.52 32.29
CA ASN A 553 55.61 -30.24 33.00
C ASN A 553 56.34 -30.28 34.35
N GLY A 554 57.09 -31.35 34.62
CA GLY A 554 57.80 -31.56 35.88
C GLY A 554 56.91 -32.06 37.04
N LYS A 555 55.61 -32.25 36.83
CA LYS A 555 54.71 -32.95 37.77
C LYS A 555 54.59 -34.42 37.35
N GLY A 556 54.63 -35.35 38.30
CA GLY A 556 54.42 -36.77 38.02
C GLY A 556 52.98 -37.11 37.62
N GLY A 557 52.80 -38.21 36.89
CA GLY A 557 51.51 -38.75 36.45
C GLY A 557 51.26 -38.59 34.96
N ASP A 558 50.07 -39.00 34.52
CA ASP A 558 49.69 -39.05 33.11
C ASP A 558 48.68 -37.94 32.77
N PHE A 559 48.59 -37.60 31.49
CA PHE A 559 47.54 -36.76 30.93
C PHE A 559 46.99 -37.36 29.63
N PHE A 560 45.85 -36.85 29.18
CA PHE A 560 45.23 -37.25 27.93
C PHE A 560 45.29 -36.11 26.93
N TYR A 561 45.55 -36.45 25.67
CA TYR A 561 45.68 -35.51 24.57
C TYR A 561 44.67 -35.84 23.46
N LEU A 562 43.97 -34.82 22.98
CA LEU A 562 43.05 -34.91 21.85
C LEU A 562 43.44 -33.86 20.81
N GLU A 563 43.69 -34.28 19.58
CA GLU A 563 43.83 -33.37 18.43
C GLU A 563 42.57 -33.43 17.56
N TYR A 564 42.10 -32.27 17.11
CA TYR A 564 40.96 -32.15 16.22
C TYR A 564 41.15 -31.00 15.23
N GLY A 565 40.69 -31.19 14.00
CA GLY A 565 40.62 -30.17 12.97
C GLY A 565 39.30 -29.40 13.04
N TYR A 566 39.36 -28.12 12.73
CA TYR A 566 38.22 -27.25 12.52
C TYR A 566 38.11 -26.91 11.05
N ILE A 567 36.93 -27.09 10.47
CA ILE A 567 36.67 -26.91 9.05
C ILE A 567 35.60 -25.85 8.88
N LEU A 568 35.93 -24.78 8.17
CA LEU A 568 34.97 -23.80 7.67
C LEU A 568 34.80 -23.97 6.16
N GLN A 569 33.54 -24.01 5.70
CA GLN A 569 33.18 -24.11 4.29
C GLN A 569 32.00 -23.19 4.00
N PHE A 570 32.02 -22.49 2.86
CA PHE A 570 30.89 -21.69 2.37
C PHE A 570 30.15 -22.52 1.32
N SER A 571 28.85 -22.79 1.51
CA SER A 571 28.01 -23.37 0.45
C SER A 571 26.97 -22.34 0.02
N ALA A 572 27.05 -21.87 -1.23
CA ALA A 572 26.27 -20.75 -1.73
C ALA A 572 26.34 -19.53 -0.78
N VAL A 573 25.28 -19.27 -0.01
CA VAL A 573 25.15 -18.15 0.93
C VAL A 573 25.27 -18.55 2.41
N GLU A 574 25.48 -19.83 2.72
CA GLU A 574 25.54 -20.36 4.09
C GLU A 574 26.98 -20.73 4.50
N LEU A 575 27.39 -20.31 5.70
CA LEU A 575 28.63 -20.76 6.34
C LEU A 575 28.37 -22.06 7.10
N LYS A 576 29.07 -23.13 6.71
CA LYS A 576 29.09 -24.42 7.41
C LYS A 576 30.37 -24.55 8.22
N ALA A 577 30.21 -24.87 9.49
CA ALA A 577 31.32 -25.14 10.38
C ALA A 577 31.23 -26.60 10.87
N GLN A 578 32.33 -27.32 10.75
CA GLN A 578 32.46 -28.73 11.14
C GLN A 578 33.75 -28.94 11.90
N MET A 579 33.79 -30.01 12.69
CA MET A 579 35.00 -30.50 13.30
C MET A 579 35.37 -31.84 12.68
N SER A 580 36.67 -32.14 12.61
CA SER A 580 37.21 -33.37 12.04
C SER A 580 38.22 -34.00 12.98
N TRP A 581 38.26 -35.32 13.02
CA TRP A 581 39.23 -36.08 13.82
C TRP A 581 39.73 -37.29 13.04
N THR A 582 40.81 -37.89 13.54
CA THR A 582 41.40 -39.09 12.94
C THR A 582 40.98 -40.32 13.74
N GLU A 583 40.32 -41.26 13.07
CA GLU A 583 39.91 -42.55 13.64
C GLU A 583 40.45 -43.67 12.72
N ALA A 584 41.30 -44.56 13.26
CA ALA A 584 41.85 -45.70 12.52
C ALA A 584 42.43 -45.33 11.12
N VAL A 585 43.21 -44.23 11.05
CA VAL A 585 43.83 -43.70 9.82
C VAL A 585 42.84 -43.06 8.82
N ARG A 586 41.53 -42.99 9.13
CA ARG A 586 40.52 -42.27 8.34
C ARG A 586 40.10 -40.97 9.01
N CYS A 587 39.92 -39.92 8.22
CA CYS A 587 39.39 -38.65 8.68
C CYS A 587 37.86 -38.73 8.78
N ARG A 588 37.31 -38.55 9.99
CA ARG A 588 35.88 -38.45 10.28
C ARG A 588 35.49 -36.98 10.48
N ARG A 589 34.19 -36.67 10.33
CA ARG A 589 33.65 -35.31 10.43
C ARG A 589 32.37 -35.30 11.26
N SER A 590 32.15 -34.22 12.00
CA SER A 590 30.91 -33.98 12.73
C SER A 590 29.77 -33.61 11.77
N THR A 591 28.53 -33.74 12.21
CA THR A 591 27.44 -32.98 11.61
C THR A 591 27.77 -31.48 11.66
N PRO A 592 27.38 -30.68 10.65
CA PRO A 592 27.54 -29.24 10.70
C PRO A 592 26.91 -28.68 11.99
N GLY A 593 27.62 -27.77 12.66
CA GLY A 593 27.10 -27.12 13.86
C GLY A 593 25.83 -26.31 13.54
N ARG A 594 24.80 -26.45 14.37
CA ARG A 594 23.61 -25.58 14.33
C ARG A 594 23.98 -24.26 15.00
N MET A 595 23.52 -23.13 14.46
CA MET A 595 23.73 -21.84 15.14
C MET A 595 22.85 -21.78 16.39
N ASP A 596 23.45 -21.99 17.57
CA ASP A 596 22.72 -21.98 18.84
C ASP A 596 22.24 -20.58 19.23
N ALA A 597 20.95 -20.51 19.59
CA ALA A 597 20.16 -19.33 19.95
C ALA A 597 20.51 -18.67 21.30
N GLN A 598 21.70 -18.90 21.84
CA GLN A 598 22.09 -18.36 23.16
C GLN A 598 23.11 -17.25 22.99
N ASN A 599 22.64 -16.02 22.75
CA ASN A 599 23.19 -14.78 23.33
C ASN A 599 22.49 -13.55 22.75
N ALA A 600 21.28 -13.27 23.24
CA ALA A 600 20.71 -11.94 23.32
C ALA A 600 19.53 -11.92 24.31
N GLU A 601 19.82 -12.06 25.61
CA GLU A 601 19.12 -11.39 26.74
C GLU A 601 19.64 -11.97 28.08
N PRO A 602 19.84 -11.15 29.14
CA PRO A 602 20.07 -11.67 30.48
C PRO A 602 18.82 -12.43 30.96
N SER A 603 19.07 -13.60 31.56
CA SER A 603 18.07 -14.55 32.07
C SER A 603 16.84 -13.87 32.69
N LEU A 604 15.68 -14.03 32.06
CA LEU A 604 14.39 -13.83 32.71
C LEU A 604 14.33 -14.78 33.91
N LYS A 605 14.15 -14.19 35.10
CA LYS A 605 13.97 -14.91 36.36
C LYS A 605 12.89 -16.00 36.20
N PRO A 606 13.03 -17.16 36.87
CA PRO A 606 12.04 -18.22 36.78
C PRO A 606 10.65 -17.69 37.18
N PRO A 607 9.58 -18.17 36.53
CA PRO A 607 8.23 -17.72 36.84
C PRO A 607 7.92 -18.04 38.31
N PRO A 608 7.29 -17.12 39.06
CA PRO A 608 6.84 -17.44 40.41
C PRO A 608 5.83 -18.60 40.35
N PRO A 609 5.77 -19.44 41.40
CA PRO A 609 4.93 -20.63 41.41
C PRO A 609 3.48 -20.29 41.09
N ARG A 610 2.83 -21.17 40.29
CA ARG A 610 1.43 -21.04 39.88
C ARG A 610 0.54 -20.85 41.11
N MET A 611 0.00 -19.64 41.27
CA MET A 611 -1.06 -19.37 42.23
C MET A 611 -2.41 -19.66 41.57
N SER A 612 -3.12 -20.65 42.09
CA SER A 612 -4.49 -20.98 41.69
C SER A 612 -5.47 -19.93 42.20
N GLY A 613 -6.47 -19.56 41.38
CA GLY A 613 -7.66 -18.82 41.81
C GLY A 613 -7.99 -17.55 41.01
N MET A 614 -9.20 -17.04 41.26
CA MET A 614 -9.87 -15.87 40.66
C MET A 614 -9.00 -14.59 40.62
N LYS A 615 -7.95 -14.52 41.47
CA LYS A 615 -6.97 -13.43 41.55
C LYS A 615 -6.06 -13.32 40.33
N THR A 616 -5.82 -14.42 39.61
CA THR A 616 -5.01 -14.44 38.39
C THR A 616 -5.78 -13.84 37.22
N VAL A 617 -7.06 -14.17 37.06
CA VAL A 617 -7.93 -13.65 35.98
C VAL A 617 -8.08 -12.13 36.07
N LEU A 618 -8.27 -11.59 37.27
CA LEU A 618 -8.45 -10.14 37.50
C LEU A 618 -7.16 -9.31 37.36
N ARG A 619 -5.98 -9.94 37.35
CA ARG A 619 -4.71 -9.25 37.10
C ARG A 619 -4.47 -8.99 35.62
N TYR A 620 -5.09 -9.78 34.74
CA TYR A 620 -4.99 -9.63 33.28
C TYR A 620 -6.00 -8.64 32.69
N THR A 621 -6.89 -8.06 33.51
CA THR A 621 -7.83 -7.00 33.10
C THR A 621 -7.25 -5.59 33.26
N GLY A 622 -5.95 -5.45 33.52
CA GLY A 622 -5.27 -4.15 33.64
C GLY A 622 -5.43 -3.45 35.00
N ILE A 623 -5.98 -4.13 36.01
CA ILE A 623 -6.13 -3.57 37.36
C ILE A 623 -4.79 -3.66 38.11
N PRO A 624 -4.25 -2.56 38.67
CA PRO A 624 -2.98 -2.57 39.38
C PRO A 624 -2.95 -3.59 40.53
N PRO A 625 -1.85 -4.33 40.76
CA PRO A 625 -1.75 -5.31 41.85
C PRO A 625 -2.04 -4.71 43.24
N SER A 626 -1.74 -3.43 43.43
CA SER A 626 -2.01 -2.66 44.66
C SER A 626 -3.50 -2.51 44.98
N TRP A 627 -4.40 -2.69 44.01
CA TRP A 627 -5.85 -2.71 44.19
C TRP A 627 -6.39 -4.10 44.56
N LEU A 628 -5.66 -5.18 44.24
CA LEU A 628 -6.05 -6.56 44.55
C LEU A 628 -5.70 -6.97 46.00
N ASP A 629 -4.71 -6.30 46.61
CA ASP A 629 -4.28 -6.55 48.00
C ASP A 629 -4.94 -5.61 49.02
N LYS A 630 -5.55 -4.51 48.56
CA LYS A 630 -6.39 -3.66 49.40
C LYS A 630 -7.81 -4.22 49.40
N ARG A 631 -8.37 -4.48 50.59
CA ARG A 631 -9.83 -4.65 50.74
C ARG A 631 -10.49 -3.42 50.09
N PRO A 632 -11.33 -3.58 49.06
CA PRO A 632 -11.90 -2.43 48.36
C PRO A 632 -12.72 -1.64 49.37
N LYS A 633 -12.24 -0.45 49.73
CA LYS A 633 -13.13 0.56 50.28
C LYS A 633 -14.13 0.85 49.17
N LEU A 634 -15.42 0.89 49.51
CA LEU A 634 -16.45 1.28 48.55
C LEU A 634 -15.97 2.52 47.79
N PRO A 635 -16.06 2.53 46.45
CA PRO A 635 -15.68 3.71 45.70
C PRO A 635 -16.43 4.91 46.29
N SER A 636 -15.78 6.07 46.34
CA SER A 636 -16.44 7.26 46.87
C SER A 636 -17.76 7.48 46.14
N ARG A 637 -18.71 8.19 46.76
CA ARG A 637 -20.01 8.51 46.14
C ARG A 637 -19.85 8.98 44.69
N ASN A 638 -18.86 9.83 44.41
CA ASN A 638 -18.58 10.33 43.06
C ASN A 638 -18.08 9.23 42.10
N TRP A 639 -17.25 8.30 42.58
CA TRP A 639 -16.79 7.15 41.78
C TRP A 639 -17.91 6.14 41.49
N LEU A 640 -18.79 5.88 42.46
CA LEU A 640 -19.97 5.04 42.22
C LEU A 640 -20.92 5.68 41.19
N ILE A 641 -21.14 6.99 41.31
CA ILE A 641 -21.92 7.74 40.30
C ILE A 641 -21.24 7.63 38.94
N PHE A 642 -19.94 7.92 38.82
CA PHE A 642 -19.19 7.82 37.57
C PHE A 642 -19.29 6.41 36.95
N LEU A 643 -18.96 5.35 37.70
CA LEU A 643 -19.00 3.99 37.19
C LEU A 643 -20.41 3.55 36.80
N SER A 644 -21.44 3.94 37.56
CA SER A 644 -22.83 3.63 37.24
C SER A 644 -23.28 4.33 35.95
N VAL A 645 -22.97 5.63 35.79
CA VAL A 645 -23.31 6.40 34.59
C VAL A 645 -22.56 5.86 33.39
N THR A 646 -21.23 5.68 33.48
CA THR A 646 -20.41 5.18 32.37
C THR A 646 -20.82 3.76 31.97
N SER A 647 -21.07 2.86 32.93
CA SER A 647 -21.51 1.49 32.61
C SER A 647 -22.90 1.46 31.97
N THR A 648 -23.81 2.36 32.41
CA THR A 648 -25.15 2.48 31.82
C THR A 648 -25.08 3.01 30.39
N VAL A 649 -24.28 4.05 30.15
CA VAL A 649 -24.02 4.62 28.81
C VAL A 649 -23.43 3.56 27.88
N ILE A 650 -22.39 2.84 28.31
CA ILE A 650 -21.79 1.75 27.52
C ILE A 650 -22.82 0.63 27.30
N GLY A 651 -23.59 0.26 28.32
CA GLY A 651 -24.63 -0.77 28.24
C GLY A 651 -25.68 -0.47 27.17
N TYR A 652 -26.21 0.76 27.13
CA TYR A 652 -27.16 1.19 26.10
C TYR A 652 -26.53 1.17 24.70
N GLY A 653 -25.29 1.63 24.56
CA GLY A 653 -24.57 1.57 23.27
C GLY A 653 -24.38 0.13 22.78
N VAL A 654 -23.96 -0.78 23.66
CA VAL A 654 -23.79 -2.21 23.33
C VAL A 654 -25.13 -2.87 22.99
N TYR A 655 -26.19 -2.54 23.73
CA TYR A 655 -27.55 -3.04 23.47
C TYR A 655 -28.04 -2.65 22.07
N ASP A 656 -27.96 -1.35 21.72
CA ASP A 656 -28.42 -0.88 20.41
C ASP A 656 -27.62 -1.50 19.25
N ARG A 657 -26.29 -1.68 19.42
CA ARG A 657 -25.44 -2.38 18.43
C ARG A 657 -25.81 -3.85 18.26
N ARG A 658 -26.20 -4.55 19.34
CA ARG A 658 -26.70 -5.93 19.26
C ARG A 658 -28.02 -6.00 18.51
N GLU A 659 -28.96 -5.12 18.82
CA GLU A 659 -30.25 -5.05 18.10
C GLU A 659 -30.07 -4.69 16.62
N CYS A 660 -29.17 -3.76 16.29
CA CYS A 660 -28.80 -3.45 14.91
C CYS A 660 -28.34 -4.71 14.15
N ARG A 661 -27.47 -5.53 14.75
CA ARG A 661 -26.99 -6.77 14.13
C ARG A 661 -28.13 -7.78 13.97
N ARG A 662 -28.97 -7.93 14.99
CA ARG A 662 -30.12 -8.85 14.97
C ARG A 662 -31.09 -8.50 13.84
N ILE A 663 -31.50 -7.24 13.73
CA ILE A 663 -32.43 -6.76 12.69
C ILE A 663 -31.83 -6.95 11.30
N ARG A 664 -30.57 -6.55 11.09
CA ARG A 664 -29.90 -6.74 9.80
C ARG A 664 -29.85 -8.21 9.39
N GLN A 665 -29.47 -9.08 10.32
CA GLN A 665 -29.37 -10.51 10.08
C GLN A 665 -30.74 -11.12 9.71
N GLU A 666 -31.81 -10.70 10.39
CA GLU A 666 -33.18 -11.13 10.09
C GLU A 666 -33.58 -10.82 8.63
N TYR A 667 -33.25 -9.63 8.12
CA TYR A 667 -33.55 -9.27 6.73
C TYR A 667 -32.63 -9.93 5.71
N ILE A 668 -31.37 -10.18 6.05
CA ILE A 668 -30.44 -10.95 5.22
C ILE A 668 -30.98 -12.38 5.03
N GLU A 669 -31.38 -13.04 6.11
CA GLU A 669 -31.93 -14.41 6.07
C GLU A 669 -33.21 -14.48 5.21
N LYS A 670 -34.04 -13.43 5.22
CA LYS A 670 -35.24 -13.34 4.38
C LYS A 670 -34.95 -13.30 2.87
N VAL A 671 -33.77 -12.86 2.43
CA VAL A 671 -33.46 -12.65 1.00
C VAL A 671 -32.32 -13.52 0.48
N GLN A 672 -31.50 -14.10 1.35
CA GLN A 672 -30.28 -14.82 0.97
C GLN A 672 -30.55 -15.97 -0.01
N HIS A 673 -31.69 -16.65 0.10
CA HIS A 673 -32.07 -17.74 -0.78
C HIS A 673 -32.16 -17.33 -2.26
N LEU A 674 -32.43 -16.05 -2.56
CA LEU A 674 -32.49 -15.53 -3.94
C LEU A 674 -31.10 -15.46 -4.58
N ALA A 675 -30.04 -15.28 -3.79
CA ALA A 675 -28.67 -15.28 -4.30
C ALA A 675 -28.16 -16.68 -4.68
N GLU A 676 -28.83 -17.73 -4.20
CA GLU A 676 -28.48 -19.13 -4.48
C GLU A 676 -29.15 -19.66 -5.77
N GLU A 677 -30.06 -18.89 -6.38
CA GLU A 677 -30.72 -19.26 -7.62
C GLU A 677 -29.72 -19.25 -8.79
N PRO A 678 -29.57 -20.36 -9.54
CA PRO A 678 -28.59 -20.45 -10.62
C PRO A 678 -28.99 -19.56 -11.80
N LEU A 679 -28.13 -18.59 -12.14
CA LEU A 679 -28.24 -17.77 -13.36
C LEU A 679 -27.65 -18.50 -14.57
N HIS A 680 -28.23 -18.26 -15.75
CA HIS A 680 -27.63 -18.74 -17.00
C HIS A 680 -26.28 -18.01 -17.22
N PRO A 681 -25.25 -18.63 -17.84
CA PRO A 681 -23.92 -18.01 -18.01
C PRO A 681 -23.88 -16.68 -18.79
N LEU A 682 -24.96 -16.34 -19.50
CA LEU A 682 -25.11 -15.09 -20.25
C LEU A 682 -26.00 -14.06 -19.53
N ASP A 683 -26.69 -14.49 -18.47
CA ASP A 683 -27.51 -13.60 -17.66
C ASP A 683 -26.61 -12.80 -16.72
N LEU A 684 -27.03 -11.59 -16.41
CA LEU A 684 -26.35 -10.75 -15.44
C LEU A 684 -27.32 -10.51 -14.28
N PRO A 685 -26.81 -10.35 -13.05
CA PRO A 685 -27.65 -10.03 -11.91
C PRO A 685 -28.45 -8.75 -12.14
N ARG A 686 -29.58 -8.66 -11.45
CA ARG A 686 -30.42 -7.45 -11.45
C ARG A 686 -29.60 -6.27 -10.94
N GLN A 687 -29.64 -5.15 -11.66
CA GLN A 687 -28.89 -3.95 -11.31
C GLN A 687 -29.83 -2.76 -11.07
N VAL A 688 -29.62 -1.99 -9.99
CA VAL A 688 -30.40 -0.78 -9.68
C VAL A 688 -29.53 0.48 -9.67
N VAL A 689 -30.13 1.65 -9.92
CA VAL A 689 -29.42 2.94 -9.87
C VAL A 689 -29.80 3.71 -8.62
N VAL A 690 -28.82 4.05 -7.79
CA VAL A 690 -29.00 4.72 -6.51
C VAL A 690 -28.61 6.17 -6.63
N TYR A 691 -29.56 7.08 -6.46
CA TYR A 691 -29.32 8.52 -6.42
C TYR A 691 -29.26 9.03 -4.98
N GLY A 692 -28.23 9.81 -4.68
CA GLY A 692 -28.08 10.54 -3.42
C GLY A 692 -27.51 11.94 -3.64
N SER A 693 -28.36 12.96 -3.51
CA SER A 693 -27.95 14.36 -3.57
C SER A 693 -27.52 14.89 -2.20
N LYS A 694 -26.74 15.97 -2.24
CA LYS A 694 -26.20 16.65 -1.08
C LYS A 694 -27.30 17.10 -0.12
N TRP A 695 -27.16 16.78 1.18
CA TRP A 695 -28.05 17.29 2.21
C TRP A 695 -27.85 18.81 2.41
N PRO A 696 -28.94 19.62 2.48
CA PRO A 696 -28.81 21.07 2.60
C PRO A 696 -28.09 21.50 3.88
N GLY A 697 -27.05 22.31 3.74
CA GLY A 697 -26.24 22.80 4.86
C GLY A 697 -25.21 21.82 5.40
N ASP A 698 -25.09 20.64 4.80
CA ASP A 698 -23.99 19.70 5.08
C ASP A 698 -22.75 20.06 4.27
N GLU A 699 -21.58 19.79 4.82
CA GLU A 699 -20.32 19.89 4.10
C GLU A 699 -20.02 18.59 3.34
N GLU A 700 -20.41 17.46 3.92
CA GLU A 700 -20.25 16.13 3.36
C GLU A 700 -21.37 15.83 2.36
N TYR A 701 -21.07 15.95 1.07
CA TYR A 701 -22.05 15.77 0.00
C TYR A 701 -22.47 14.31 -0.20
N GLN A 702 -21.67 13.34 0.28
CA GLN A 702 -21.96 11.91 0.12
C GLN A 702 -22.80 11.30 1.26
N GLN A 703 -23.31 12.10 2.20
CA GLN A 703 -23.99 11.58 3.39
C GLN A 703 -25.18 10.65 3.07
N ALA A 704 -25.95 10.97 2.02
CA ALA A 704 -27.04 10.11 1.54
C ALA A 704 -26.52 8.75 1.02
N ILE A 705 -25.41 8.74 0.27
CA ILE A 705 -24.79 7.50 -0.22
C ILE A 705 -24.18 6.70 0.93
N LYS A 706 -23.56 7.35 1.92
CA LYS A 706 -23.07 6.68 3.14
C LYS A 706 -24.22 6.01 3.90
N TYR A 707 -25.38 6.67 3.98
CA TYR A 707 -26.59 6.08 4.58
C TYR A 707 -27.03 4.82 3.83
N PHE A 708 -27.13 4.88 2.49
CA PHE A 708 -27.45 3.72 1.66
C PHE A 708 -26.45 2.56 1.88
N ARG A 709 -25.14 2.85 1.83
CA ARG A 709 -24.08 1.84 2.05
C ARG A 709 -24.19 1.16 3.41
N LYS A 710 -24.60 1.90 4.44
CA LYS A 710 -24.65 1.40 5.81
C LYS A 710 -25.92 0.60 6.13
N TYR A 711 -27.07 0.98 5.57
CA TYR A 711 -28.36 0.46 6.01
C TYR A 711 -29.15 -0.30 4.93
N VAL A 712 -28.90 -0.06 3.64
CA VAL A 712 -29.65 -0.69 2.53
C VAL A 712 -28.79 -1.73 1.80
N LYS A 713 -27.56 -1.35 1.45
CA LYS A 713 -26.59 -2.21 0.72
C LYS A 713 -26.45 -3.63 1.28
N PRO A 714 -26.32 -3.85 2.61
CA PRO A 714 -26.09 -5.20 3.13
C PRO A 714 -27.16 -6.23 2.72
N VAL A 715 -28.42 -5.81 2.65
CA VAL A 715 -29.55 -6.68 2.27
C VAL A 715 -29.58 -6.89 0.75
N LEU A 716 -29.27 -5.86 -0.05
CA LEU A 716 -29.17 -6.00 -1.51
C LEU A 716 -28.04 -6.96 -1.92
N VAL A 717 -26.88 -6.87 -1.26
CA VAL A 717 -25.75 -7.78 -1.50
C VAL A 717 -26.12 -9.22 -1.12
N ALA A 718 -26.84 -9.41 0.00
CA ALA A 718 -27.32 -10.74 0.38
C ALA A 718 -28.31 -11.34 -0.65
N ALA A 719 -29.03 -10.50 -1.39
CA ALA A 719 -29.94 -10.91 -2.46
C ALA A 719 -29.28 -10.99 -3.86
N ALA A 720 -27.96 -10.81 -3.97
CA ALA A 720 -27.23 -10.72 -5.24
C ALA A 720 -27.77 -9.66 -6.22
N VAL A 721 -28.25 -8.52 -5.69
CA VAL A 721 -28.67 -7.36 -6.49
C VAL A 721 -27.52 -6.38 -6.61
N ASP A 722 -27.08 -6.14 -7.84
CA ASP A 722 -26.06 -5.15 -8.17
C ASP A 722 -26.63 -3.72 -8.12
N PHE A 723 -25.74 -2.74 -7.95
CA PHE A 723 -26.15 -1.33 -7.88
C PHE A 723 -25.08 -0.40 -8.45
N ASP A 724 -25.51 0.68 -9.09
CA ASP A 724 -24.67 1.83 -9.43
C ASP A 724 -25.06 3.03 -8.55
N MET A 725 -24.11 3.83 -8.10
CA MET A 725 -24.34 4.94 -7.17
C MET A 725 -23.99 6.28 -7.82
N VAL A 726 -24.98 7.15 -7.92
CA VAL A 726 -24.87 8.49 -8.47
C VAL A 726 -25.07 9.53 -7.36
N SER A 727 -24.10 10.43 -7.19
CA SER A 727 -24.16 11.49 -6.19
C SER A 727 -23.90 12.88 -6.78
N GLY A 728 -24.68 13.87 -6.32
CA GLY A 728 -24.51 15.29 -6.65
C GLY A 728 -23.60 15.99 -5.64
N ARG A 729 -22.59 16.73 -6.11
CA ARG A 729 -21.62 17.44 -5.24
C ARG A 729 -22.21 18.74 -4.68
N ARG A 730 -23.07 19.39 -5.45
CA ARG A 730 -23.78 20.63 -5.11
C ARG A 730 -25.28 20.42 -5.28
N LEU A 731 -26.03 21.37 -4.74
CA LEU A 731 -27.47 21.42 -4.89
C LEU A 731 -27.81 21.67 -6.37
N GLY A 732 -28.71 20.87 -6.93
CA GLY A 732 -29.13 20.96 -8.33
C GLY A 732 -28.26 20.19 -9.33
N ASP A 733 -27.08 19.68 -8.93
CA ASP A 733 -26.22 18.87 -9.80
C ASP A 733 -26.94 17.61 -10.30
N LEU A 734 -27.72 16.98 -9.41
CA LEU A 734 -28.44 15.75 -9.76
C LEU A 734 -29.56 16.05 -10.77
N SER A 735 -30.30 17.13 -10.57
CA SER A 735 -31.35 17.58 -11.50
C SER A 735 -30.78 17.79 -12.92
N LYS A 736 -29.63 18.46 -13.03
CA LYS A 736 -28.96 18.68 -14.31
C LYS A 736 -28.54 17.38 -14.97
N ARG A 737 -27.92 16.47 -14.20
CA ARG A 737 -27.47 15.17 -14.71
C ARG A 737 -28.64 14.33 -15.22
N VAL A 738 -29.72 14.21 -14.45
CA VAL A 738 -30.91 13.45 -14.86
C VAL A 738 -31.54 14.06 -16.12
N ALA A 739 -31.62 15.40 -16.21
CA ALA A 739 -32.14 16.06 -17.40
C ALA A 739 -31.27 15.76 -18.64
N GLU A 740 -29.95 15.77 -18.49
CA GLU A 740 -29.02 15.46 -19.58
C GLU A 740 -29.07 13.99 -19.98
N ASP A 741 -29.10 13.06 -19.02
CA ASP A 741 -29.21 11.62 -19.27
C ASP A 741 -30.50 11.31 -20.06
N VAL A 742 -31.62 11.96 -19.72
CA VAL A 742 -32.89 11.85 -20.47
C VAL A 742 -32.76 12.46 -21.87
N ARG A 743 -32.14 13.64 -22.02
CA ARG A 743 -31.96 14.27 -23.34
C ARG A 743 -31.08 13.43 -24.25
N VAL A 744 -29.94 12.93 -23.76
CA VAL A 744 -29.03 12.04 -24.51
C VAL A 744 -29.78 10.80 -24.97
N ARG A 745 -30.56 10.17 -24.07
CA ARG A 745 -31.41 9.02 -24.44
C ARG A 745 -32.39 9.37 -25.56
N ARG A 746 -33.14 10.48 -25.43
CA ARG A 746 -34.09 10.94 -26.45
C ARG A 746 -33.40 11.26 -27.79
N ARG A 747 -32.21 11.85 -27.78
CA ARG A 747 -31.43 12.15 -28.99
C ARG A 747 -31.00 10.88 -29.73
N LEU A 748 -30.59 9.84 -28.99
CA LEU A 748 -30.27 8.52 -29.56
C LEU A 748 -31.52 7.83 -30.13
N GLU A 749 -32.64 7.85 -29.41
CA GLU A 749 -33.91 7.24 -29.85
C GLU A 749 -34.49 7.92 -31.10
N ASN A 750 -34.31 9.23 -31.24
CA ASN A 750 -34.74 9.99 -32.42
C ASN A 750 -33.71 9.96 -33.57
N GLY A 751 -32.60 9.23 -33.42
CA GLY A 751 -31.55 9.12 -34.45
C GLY A 751 -30.81 10.43 -34.73
N ILE A 752 -30.84 11.39 -33.80
CA ILE A 752 -30.12 12.67 -33.91
C ILE A 752 -28.63 12.49 -33.62
N ASP A 753 -28.32 11.68 -32.60
CA ASP A 753 -26.96 11.24 -32.31
C ASP A 753 -26.86 9.74 -32.61
N GLU A 754 -25.72 9.29 -33.15
CA GLU A 754 -25.43 7.87 -33.34
C GLU A 754 -24.48 7.35 -32.25
N GLU A 755 -24.70 6.13 -31.76
CA GLU A 755 -23.73 5.48 -30.87
C GLU A 755 -22.43 5.17 -31.64
N PRO A 756 -21.25 5.50 -31.09
CA PRO A 756 -19.98 5.27 -31.77
C PRO A 756 -19.77 3.79 -32.07
N GLU A 757 -19.36 3.46 -33.30
CA GLU A 757 -19.17 2.08 -33.78
C GLU A 757 -18.25 1.23 -32.89
N ILE A 758 -17.26 1.85 -32.24
CA ILE A 758 -16.35 1.19 -31.29
C ILE A 758 -17.12 0.61 -30.07
N LYS A 759 -18.22 1.24 -29.65
CA LYS A 759 -19.07 0.69 -28.57
C LYS A 759 -19.88 -0.52 -29.03
N LYS A 760 -20.14 -0.68 -30.34
CA LYS A 760 -20.91 -1.82 -30.87
C LYS A 760 -20.05 -3.08 -31.03
N THR A 761 -18.73 -2.93 -31.10
CA THR A 761 -17.78 -4.04 -31.29
C THR A 761 -17.31 -4.69 -29.98
N VAL A 762 -17.62 -4.11 -28.81
CA VAL A 762 -17.26 -4.73 -27.52
C VAL A 762 -18.18 -5.91 -27.19
N PRO A 763 -17.64 -7.04 -26.68
CA PRO A 763 -18.45 -8.23 -26.33
C PRO A 763 -19.54 -7.97 -25.28
N THR A 764 -19.43 -6.89 -24.51
CA THR A 764 -20.38 -6.46 -23.48
C THR A 764 -21.43 -5.47 -24.01
N TYR A 765 -21.44 -5.18 -25.31
CA TYR A 765 -22.43 -4.30 -25.92
C TYR A 765 -23.82 -4.92 -25.82
N LYS A 766 -24.79 -4.10 -25.39
CA LYS A 766 -26.21 -4.42 -25.38
C LYS A 766 -26.95 -3.39 -26.22
N PRO A 767 -27.87 -3.81 -27.10
CA PRO A 767 -28.73 -2.89 -27.84
C PRO A 767 -29.50 -1.96 -26.88
N PRO A 768 -29.82 -0.73 -27.29
CA PRO A 768 -30.55 0.23 -26.45
C PRO A 768 -31.87 -0.31 -25.87
N SER A 769 -32.60 -1.13 -26.63
CA SER A 769 -33.85 -1.74 -26.19
C SER A 769 -33.67 -2.77 -25.06
N GLU A 770 -32.55 -3.50 -25.04
CA GLU A 770 -32.22 -4.44 -23.97
C GLU A 770 -31.75 -3.70 -22.70
N ARG A 771 -30.97 -2.62 -22.86
CA ARG A 771 -30.60 -1.74 -21.73
C ARG A 771 -31.82 -1.15 -21.06
N TYR A 772 -32.76 -0.62 -21.85
CA TYR A 772 -34.00 -0.05 -21.34
C TYR A 772 -34.86 -1.09 -20.62
N ARG A 773 -34.96 -2.32 -21.15
CA ARG A 773 -35.64 -3.42 -20.44
C ARG A 773 -35.01 -3.73 -19.09
N ARG A 774 -33.67 -3.76 -19.02
CA ARG A 774 -32.93 -3.97 -17.77
C ARG A 774 -33.08 -2.83 -16.79
N GLU A 775 -33.11 -1.58 -17.25
CA GLU A 775 -33.39 -0.42 -16.40
C GLU A 775 -34.78 -0.55 -15.76
N LEU A 776 -35.79 -1.02 -16.52
CA LEU A 776 -37.15 -1.27 -16.01
C LEU A 776 -37.22 -2.42 -15.01
N GLU A 777 -36.50 -3.52 -15.25
CA GLU A 777 -36.40 -4.67 -14.34
C GLU A 777 -35.64 -4.34 -13.05
N GLY A 778 -34.61 -3.49 -13.16
CA GLY A 778 -33.81 -2.98 -12.06
C GLY A 778 -34.60 -2.09 -11.13
N GLY A 779 -34.75 -0.82 -11.50
CA GLY A 779 -35.34 0.23 -10.68
C GLY A 779 -34.34 1.28 -10.18
N ILE A 780 -34.90 2.33 -9.58
CA ILE A 780 -34.19 3.52 -9.12
C ILE A 780 -34.39 3.68 -7.62
N VAL A 781 -33.31 3.94 -6.88
CA VAL A 781 -33.34 4.18 -5.44
C VAL A 781 -33.08 5.65 -5.15
N LEU A 782 -34.02 6.33 -4.51
CA LEU A 782 -33.91 7.75 -4.14
C LEU A 782 -33.72 7.88 -2.63
N VAL A 783 -32.56 8.40 -2.20
CA VAL A 783 -32.20 8.51 -0.78
C VAL A 783 -32.52 9.90 -0.24
N GLY A 784 -33.72 10.04 0.32
CA GLY A 784 -34.22 11.27 0.96
C GLY A 784 -34.94 12.23 0.01
N ARG A 785 -35.68 13.16 0.62
CA ARG A 785 -36.56 14.10 -0.10
C ARG A 785 -35.83 15.08 -1.01
N GLN A 786 -34.68 15.59 -0.59
CA GLN A 786 -33.87 16.50 -1.41
C GLN A 786 -33.45 15.84 -2.73
N THR A 787 -33.17 14.54 -2.70
CA THR A 787 -32.85 13.75 -3.89
C THR A 787 -34.07 13.54 -4.77
N PHE A 788 -35.24 13.29 -4.16
CA PHE A 788 -36.49 13.17 -4.90
C PHE A 788 -36.87 14.47 -5.63
N LYS A 789 -36.76 15.63 -4.97
CA LYS A 789 -37.00 16.95 -5.59
C LYS A 789 -36.10 17.19 -6.80
N GLU A 790 -34.80 16.95 -6.66
CA GLU A 790 -33.86 17.11 -7.77
C GLU A 790 -34.11 16.12 -8.91
N TYR A 791 -34.35 14.85 -8.58
CA TYR A 791 -34.63 13.82 -9.58
C TYR A 791 -35.88 14.16 -10.41
N MET A 792 -36.99 14.54 -9.77
CA MET A 792 -38.24 14.90 -10.46
C MET A 792 -38.11 16.17 -11.31
N ALA A 793 -37.39 17.18 -10.81
CA ALA A 793 -37.10 18.39 -11.58
C ALA A 793 -36.24 18.06 -12.83
N GLY A 794 -35.22 17.22 -12.67
CA GLY A 794 -34.39 16.77 -13.77
C GLY A 794 -35.17 15.96 -14.80
N LEU A 795 -36.02 15.04 -14.33
CA LEU A 795 -36.88 14.23 -15.19
C LEU A 795 -37.85 15.10 -16.01
N LYS A 796 -38.56 16.04 -15.38
CA LYS A 796 -39.45 16.98 -16.10
C LYS A 796 -38.68 17.80 -17.13
N ASN A 797 -37.55 18.40 -16.74
CA ASN A 797 -36.75 19.22 -17.65
C ASN A 797 -36.16 18.40 -18.81
N GLY A 798 -35.80 17.13 -18.59
CA GLY A 798 -35.33 16.23 -19.63
C GLY A 798 -36.39 15.89 -20.67
N TRP A 799 -37.66 15.77 -20.26
CA TRP A 799 -38.79 15.44 -21.15
C TRP A 799 -39.47 16.68 -21.76
N SER A 800 -39.40 17.84 -21.11
CA SER A 800 -40.08 19.07 -21.55
C SER A 800 -39.20 19.98 -22.37
N ASN A 801 -37.88 20.00 -22.16
CA ASN A 801 -36.98 20.85 -22.93
C ASN A 801 -36.71 20.26 -24.33
N GLY A 802 -36.29 21.14 -25.25
CA GLY A 802 -35.87 20.76 -26.60
C GLY A 802 -34.65 19.84 -26.61
N LEU A 803 -34.42 19.17 -27.75
CA LEU A 803 -33.32 18.22 -27.92
C LEU A 803 -32.00 18.87 -28.30
N GLU A 804 -31.92 20.20 -28.44
CA GLU A 804 -30.71 20.91 -28.83
C GLU A 804 -29.61 20.79 -27.74
N LYS A 805 -28.34 20.68 -28.18
CA LYS A 805 -27.20 20.71 -27.26
C LYS A 805 -27.02 22.16 -26.81
N VAL A 806 -27.57 22.50 -25.65
CA VAL A 806 -27.39 23.82 -25.03
C VAL A 806 -26.11 23.79 -24.20
N ASP A 807 -25.06 24.43 -24.72
CA ASP A 807 -23.86 24.70 -23.93
C ASP A 807 -24.13 25.93 -23.04
N GLN A 808 -24.28 25.69 -21.73
CA GLN A 808 -24.53 26.77 -20.76
C GLN A 808 -23.38 27.78 -20.72
N GLU A 809 -22.16 27.35 -21.05
CA GLU A 809 -20.99 28.23 -21.13
C GLU A 809 -21.06 29.13 -22.37
N GLU A 810 -21.53 28.62 -23.51
CA GLU A 810 -21.74 29.43 -24.73
C GLU A 810 -22.88 30.44 -24.58
N GLU A 811 -23.98 30.07 -23.94
CA GLU A 811 -25.08 31.00 -23.67
C GLU A 811 -24.64 32.12 -22.72
N LEU A 812 -23.89 31.77 -21.68
CA LEU A 812 -23.28 32.75 -20.78
C LEU A 812 -22.24 33.62 -21.48
N SER A 813 -21.41 33.06 -22.37
CA SER A 813 -20.42 33.84 -23.11
C SER A 813 -21.09 34.86 -24.01
N ARG A 814 -22.18 34.50 -24.71
CA ARG A 814 -22.98 35.45 -25.51
C ARG A 814 -23.52 36.59 -24.66
N THR A 815 -24.06 36.29 -23.48
CA THR A 815 -24.52 37.35 -22.56
C THR A 815 -23.39 38.22 -22.03
N PHE A 816 -22.16 37.70 -21.94
CA PHE A 816 -20.99 38.47 -21.54
C PHE A 816 -20.40 39.31 -22.67
N ASP A 817 -20.52 38.86 -23.91
CA ASP A 817 -20.10 39.61 -25.10
C ASP A 817 -20.98 40.84 -25.33
N GLU A 818 -22.23 40.79 -24.87
CA GLU A 818 -23.16 41.94 -24.85
C GLU A 818 -22.90 42.90 -23.67
N ASP A 819 -22.07 42.51 -22.70
CA ASP A 819 -21.90 43.22 -21.44
C ASP A 819 -20.58 44.01 -21.37
N GLN A 820 -20.66 45.33 -21.23
CA GLN A 820 -19.54 46.29 -21.34
C GLN A 820 -18.53 46.27 -20.17
N HIS A 821 -18.60 45.28 -19.27
CA HIS A 821 -17.74 45.19 -18.08
C HIS A 821 -16.25 44.96 -18.38
N PHE A 822 -15.91 44.44 -19.57
CA PHE A 822 -14.52 44.21 -20.01
C PHE A 822 -14.13 45.12 -21.18
N ASP A 823 -14.95 46.09 -21.56
CA ASP A 823 -14.62 47.04 -22.62
C ASP A 823 -13.63 48.10 -22.10
N GLU A 824 -12.86 48.70 -23.00
CA GLU A 824 -12.00 49.83 -22.65
C GLU A 824 -12.78 51.13 -22.83
N VAL A 825 -12.74 51.98 -21.79
CA VAL A 825 -13.28 53.34 -21.87
C VAL A 825 -12.17 54.20 -22.49
N ASP A 826 -12.26 54.46 -23.79
CA ASP A 826 -11.38 55.40 -24.48
C ASP A 826 -11.78 56.84 -24.11
N GLU A 827 -11.10 57.44 -23.13
CA GLU A 827 -10.96 58.90 -23.10
C GLU A 827 -9.75 59.29 -23.96
N ASP A 828 -10.02 59.94 -25.09
CA ASP A 828 -9.10 60.49 -26.10
C ASP A 828 -8.56 59.56 -27.21
N ALA A 829 -9.39 59.26 -28.23
CA ALA A 829 -8.92 59.10 -29.63
C ALA A 829 -10.04 59.34 -30.68
N PRO A 830 -9.76 59.95 -31.86
CA PRO A 830 -10.73 60.16 -32.95
C PRO A 830 -11.01 58.87 -33.75
N PRO A 831 -12.12 58.80 -34.51
CA PRO A 831 -12.66 57.53 -35.02
C PRO A 831 -11.75 56.94 -36.11
N PRO A 832 -11.41 55.64 -36.07
CA PRO A 832 -10.77 55.00 -37.20
C PRO A 832 -11.83 54.44 -38.14
N SER A 833 -11.81 54.98 -39.35
CA SER A 833 -12.34 54.38 -40.56
C SER A 833 -11.63 53.05 -40.87
N GLY A 834 -12.43 52.03 -41.20
CA GLY A 834 -11.95 50.77 -41.80
C GLY A 834 -11.74 49.66 -40.79
N ALA A 835 -12.74 48.79 -40.64
CA ALA A 835 -12.61 47.53 -39.94
C ALA A 835 -11.67 46.57 -40.69
N PRO A 836 -10.71 45.93 -39.99
CA PRO A 836 -10.37 44.56 -40.24
C PRO A 836 -10.99 43.70 -39.13
N SER A 837 -11.82 42.75 -39.55
CA SER A 837 -12.29 41.64 -38.73
C SER A 837 -11.09 40.89 -38.14
N TYR A 838 -10.92 40.96 -36.81
CA TYR A 838 -10.10 39.99 -36.08
C TYR A 838 -11.01 38.83 -35.68
N SER A 839 -10.93 37.75 -36.44
CA SER A 839 -11.43 36.45 -36.02
C SER A 839 -10.64 35.96 -34.79
N PRO A 840 -11.27 35.29 -33.81
CA PRO A 840 -10.56 34.81 -32.63
C PRO A 840 -9.59 33.68 -33.02
N VAL A 841 -8.30 33.97 -32.90
CA VAL A 841 -7.22 32.98 -32.97
C VAL A 841 -7.12 32.29 -31.60
N PHE A 842 -8.05 31.38 -31.31
CA PHE A 842 -7.84 30.32 -30.33
C PHE A 842 -8.39 29.00 -30.86
N SER A 843 -7.78 28.56 -31.96
CA SER A 843 -7.68 27.15 -32.29
C SER A 843 -6.19 26.82 -32.45
N LEU A 844 -5.54 26.42 -31.36
CA LEU A 844 -4.28 25.69 -31.43
C LEU A 844 -4.34 24.43 -30.58
N SER A 845 -4.71 23.36 -31.29
CA SER A 845 -4.01 22.07 -31.33
C SER A 845 -3.96 21.23 -30.05
N SER A 846 -5.05 20.51 -29.81
CA SER A 846 -4.97 19.07 -29.60
C SER A 846 -4.91 18.35 -30.96
N GLN A 847 -3.74 17.87 -31.37
CA GLN A 847 -3.62 16.73 -32.29
C GLN A 847 -3.37 15.50 -31.40
N SER A 848 -4.03 14.34 -31.54
CA SER A 848 -4.89 13.82 -32.59
C SER A 848 -5.70 12.63 -32.05
N LEU A 849 -6.95 12.47 -32.49
CA LEU A 849 -7.49 11.27 -33.18
C LEU A 849 -9.03 11.27 -33.14
N SER A 850 -9.63 11.76 -34.23
CA SER A 850 -10.80 11.22 -34.92
C SER A 850 -11.52 12.36 -35.64
N GLN A 851 -11.44 12.37 -36.97
CA GLN A 851 -12.38 13.13 -37.80
C GLN A 851 -13.77 12.52 -37.59
N HIS A 852 -14.63 13.22 -36.86
CA HIS A 852 -16.08 13.11 -37.05
C HIS A 852 -16.55 14.46 -37.58
N GLN A 853 -17.26 14.42 -38.71
CA GLN A 853 -17.99 15.55 -39.25
C GLN A 853 -18.83 16.18 -38.14
N ALA A 854 -18.84 17.51 -38.07
CA ALA A 854 -19.83 18.22 -37.27
C ALA A 854 -21.23 17.73 -37.72
N PRO A 855 -22.09 17.23 -36.80
CA PRO A 855 -23.44 16.88 -37.18
C PRO A 855 -24.15 18.13 -37.71
N PRO A 856 -25.04 17.98 -38.71
CA PRO A 856 -25.78 19.10 -39.27
C PRO A 856 -26.53 19.83 -38.15
N SER A 857 -26.44 21.16 -38.15
CA SER A 857 -27.27 22.02 -37.32
C SER A 857 -28.73 21.77 -37.67
N VAL A 858 -29.41 20.96 -36.87
CA VAL A 858 -30.86 20.77 -36.98
C VAL A 858 -31.52 22.06 -36.49
N SER A 859 -31.81 22.94 -37.44
CA SER A 859 -32.71 24.08 -37.28
C SER A 859 -34.14 23.57 -37.16
N GLY A 860 -34.56 23.22 -35.94
CA GLY A 860 -35.94 22.86 -35.65
C GLY A 860 -36.11 22.31 -34.24
N SER A 861 -36.63 23.14 -33.33
CA SER A 861 -36.99 22.74 -31.97
C SER A 861 -37.99 21.58 -32.00
N THR A 862 -37.55 20.36 -31.75
CA THR A 862 -38.46 19.21 -31.67
C THR A 862 -39.39 19.41 -30.46
N PRO A 863 -40.73 19.46 -30.65
CA PRO A 863 -41.65 19.69 -29.55
C PRO A 863 -41.60 18.56 -28.51
N ALA A 864 -42.00 18.87 -27.27
CA ALA A 864 -42.07 17.88 -26.19
C ALA A 864 -43.05 16.73 -26.55
N PRO A 865 -42.74 15.47 -26.20
CA PRO A 865 -43.58 14.33 -26.57
C PRO A 865 -44.91 14.36 -25.82
N GLN A 866 -45.99 13.95 -26.50
CA GLN A 866 -47.34 13.92 -25.93
C GLN A 866 -47.48 12.88 -24.80
N SER A 867 -46.71 11.79 -24.85
CA SER A 867 -46.68 10.73 -23.83
C SER A 867 -45.24 10.38 -23.44
N ILE A 868 -45.01 10.09 -22.16
CA ILE A 868 -43.71 9.67 -21.64
C ILE A 868 -43.70 8.13 -21.54
N PRO A 869 -42.66 7.43 -22.05
CA PRO A 869 -42.55 5.98 -21.94
C PRO A 869 -42.39 5.56 -20.48
N GLN A 870 -42.64 4.28 -20.17
CA GLN A 870 -42.53 3.75 -18.81
C GLN A 870 -41.15 4.05 -18.22
N GLN A 871 -41.09 4.49 -16.98
CA GLN A 871 -39.81 4.73 -16.30
C GLN A 871 -39.52 3.58 -15.32
N PRO A 872 -38.24 3.37 -14.96
CA PRO A 872 -37.88 2.42 -13.92
C PRO A 872 -38.64 2.69 -12.60
N PRO A 873 -39.10 1.64 -11.89
CA PRO A 873 -39.80 1.81 -10.62
C PRO A 873 -38.90 2.46 -9.57
N ILE A 874 -39.48 3.31 -8.73
CA ILE A 874 -38.78 4.14 -7.74
C ILE A 874 -38.90 3.51 -6.35
N LEU A 875 -37.78 3.33 -5.66
CA LEU A 875 -37.71 3.00 -4.25
C LEU A 875 -37.42 4.28 -3.46
N PHE A 876 -38.32 4.63 -2.55
CA PHE A 876 -38.08 5.68 -1.58
C PHE A 876 -37.32 5.14 -0.37
N VAL A 877 -36.13 5.70 -0.10
CA VAL A 877 -35.34 5.40 1.10
C VAL A 877 -35.38 6.61 2.03
N PRO A 878 -36.06 6.51 3.19
CA PRO A 878 -36.12 7.61 4.15
C PRO A 878 -34.73 8.03 4.60
N PHE A 879 -34.44 9.32 4.54
CA PHE A 879 -33.14 9.86 4.93
C PHE A 879 -33.25 11.25 5.51
N SER A 880 -32.59 11.46 6.64
CA SER A 880 -32.48 12.76 7.27
C SER A 880 -31.11 12.92 7.90
N ASN A 881 -30.52 14.11 7.78
CA ASN A 881 -29.33 14.46 8.53
C ASN A 881 -29.59 15.60 9.52
N ARG A 882 -29.13 15.44 10.77
CA ARG A 882 -29.28 16.44 11.83
C ARG A 882 -28.00 17.24 11.95
N ILE A 883 -28.09 18.55 11.71
CA ILE A 883 -26.94 19.45 11.68
C ILE A 883 -27.22 20.66 12.59
N GLY A 884 -26.20 21.04 13.36
CA GLY A 884 -26.22 22.24 14.20
C GLY A 884 -26.32 21.97 15.70
N PHE A 885 -25.86 22.94 16.48
CA PHE A 885 -25.71 22.81 17.95
C PHE A 885 -27.02 22.48 18.68
N THR A 886 -28.14 23.05 18.23
CA THR A 886 -29.48 22.79 18.82
C THR A 886 -29.98 21.37 18.60
N GLN A 887 -29.41 20.63 17.64
CA GLN A 887 -29.79 19.26 17.31
C GLN A 887 -28.93 18.21 18.05
N ILE A 888 -27.86 18.61 18.76
CA ILE A 888 -26.95 17.69 19.46
C ILE A 888 -27.69 16.71 20.39
N PRO A 889 -28.69 17.11 21.21
CA PRO A 889 -29.41 16.15 22.04
C PRO A 889 -30.10 15.04 21.23
N LEU A 890 -30.64 15.38 20.07
CA LEU A 890 -31.27 14.43 19.16
C LEU A 890 -30.22 13.58 18.41
N MET A 891 -29.05 14.13 18.10
CA MET A 891 -27.93 13.34 17.55
C MET A 891 -27.42 12.30 18.55
N ILE A 892 -27.32 12.67 19.84
CA ILE A 892 -26.96 11.74 20.92
C ILE A 892 -28.05 10.67 21.05
N TRP A 893 -29.32 11.06 21.01
CA TRP A 893 -30.44 10.11 20.99
C TRP A 893 -30.34 9.12 19.83
N ASP A 894 -30.11 9.61 18.61
CA ASP A 894 -29.96 8.79 17.42
C ASP A 894 -28.74 7.84 17.52
N TRP A 895 -27.67 8.25 18.22
CA TRP A 895 -26.50 7.39 18.48
C TRP A 895 -26.85 6.14 19.30
N PHE A 896 -27.78 6.25 20.26
CA PHE A 896 -28.31 5.14 21.06
C PHE A 896 -29.48 4.39 20.42
N ASN A 897 -29.95 4.84 19.25
CA ASN A 897 -31.15 4.33 18.61
C ASN A 897 -30.95 4.09 17.10
N GLN A 898 -29.74 3.69 16.69
CA GLN A 898 -29.43 3.44 15.29
C GLN A 898 -30.22 2.26 14.71
N ARG A 899 -30.78 1.39 15.56
CA ARG A 899 -31.62 0.26 15.15
C ARG A 899 -32.81 0.67 14.28
N HIS A 900 -33.38 1.87 14.48
CA HIS A 900 -34.47 2.37 13.64
C HIS A 900 -34.03 2.65 12.18
N TRP A 901 -32.81 3.14 11.99
CA TRP A 901 -32.26 3.35 10.65
C TRP A 901 -31.88 2.03 9.98
N VAL A 902 -31.34 1.07 10.74
CA VAL A 902 -31.09 -0.29 10.23
C VAL A 902 -32.39 -0.93 9.78
N GLN A 903 -33.44 -0.85 10.59
CA GLN A 903 -34.76 -1.36 10.25
C GLN A 903 -35.32 -0.70 8.98
N SER A 904 -35.39 0.63 8.96
CA SER A 904 -35.90 1.40 7.81
C SER A 904 -35.13 1.09 6.52
N GLY A 905 -33.80 1.00 6.58
CA GLY A 905 -32.97 0.68 5.41
C GLY A 905 -33.14 -0.77 4.96
N SER A 906 -33.26 -1.70 5.90
CA SER A 906 -33.47 -3.13 5.59
C SER A 906 -34.85 -3.38 4.99
N GLU A 907 -35.90 -2.71 5.49
CA GLU A 907 -37.25 -2.75 4.91
C GLU A 907 -37.27 -2.19 3.49
N ALA A 908 -36.59 -1.06 3.25
CA ALA A 908 -36.51 -0.48 1.92
C ALA A 908 -35.79 -1.42 0.93
N ALA A 909 -34.68 -2.04 1.35
CA ALA A 909 -34.00 -3.05 0.55
C ALA A 909 -34.90 -4.26 0.26
N TYR A 910 -35.64 -4.73 1.26
CA TYR A 910 -36.56 -5.85 1.15
C TYR A 910 -37.68 -5.60 0.13
N ARG A 911 -38.28 -4.40 0.13
CA ARG A 911 -39.29 -3.97 -0.86
C ARG A 911 -38.77 -4.06 -2.30
N LEU A 912 -37.54 -3.60 -2.52
CA LEU A 912 -36.91 -3.63 -3.83
C LEU A 912 -36.61 -5.06 -4.28
N VAL A 913 -36.05 -5.87 -3.39
CA VAL A 913 -35.73 -7.28 -3.66
C VAL A 913 -36.99 -8.06 -4.04
N MET A 914 -38.10 -7.87 -3.30
CA MET A 914 -39.38 -8.55 -3.57
C MET A 914 -40.09 -8.05 -4.84
N ASN A 915 -39.61 -6.97 -5.43
CA ASN A 915 -40.01 -6.49 -6.76
C ASN A 915 -41.52 -6.20 -6.94
N GLN A 916 -42.27 -5.96 -5.86
CA GLN A 916 -43.68 -5.57 -5.94
C GLN A 916 -43.79 -4.06 -6.17
N THR A 917 -44.59 -3.65 -7.15
CA THR A 917 -44.71 -2.22 -7.53
C THR A 917 -46.16 -1.81 -7.78
N ARG A 918 -46.49 -0.57 -7.41
CA ARG A 918 -47.78 0.08 -7.73
C ARG A 918 -47.58 1.36 -8.54
N PRO A 919 -48.60 1.88 -9.25
CA PRO A 919 -48.55 3.23 -9.81
C PRO A 919 -48.30 4.29 -8.74
N ILE A 920 -47.60 5.37 -9.10
CA ILE A 920 -47.40 6.51 -8.19
C ILE A 920 -48.74 7.15 -7.81
N ASN A 921 -48.96 7.41 -6.53
CA ASN A 921 -50.20 7.96 -6.02
C ASN A 921 -50.10 9.49 -5.92
N VAL A 922 -50.74 10.20 -6.85
CA VAL A 922 -50.80 11.67 -6.88
C VAL A 922 -52.25 12.10 -7.11
N PRO A 923 -52.86 12.96 -6.28
CA PRO A 923 -54.24 13.42 -6.49
C PRO A 923 -54.44 14.15 -7.84
N SER A 924 -55.60 14.01 -8.47
CA SER A 924 -55.90 14.64 -9.78
C SER A 924 -56.01 16.17 -9.73
N ALA A 925 -56.13 16.78 -8.54
CA ALA A 925 -56.30 18.24 -8.38
C ALA A 925 -55.01 19.06 -8.60
N VAL A 926 -53.86 18.42 -8.81
CA VAL A 926 -52.56 19.10 -9.00
C VAL A 926 -52.44 19.74 -10.40
N SER A 927 -53.40 19.48 -11.31
CA SER A 927 -53.30 19.81 -12.73
C SER A 927 -53.60 21.26 -13.14
N SER A 928 -53.99 22.17 -12.24
CA SER A 928 -54.51 23.50 -12.66
C SER A 928 -53.88 24.77 -12.08
N GLU A 929 -52.89 24.74 -11.17
CA GLU A 929 -52.40 26.00 -10.53
C GLU A 929 -50.88 26.19 -10.36
N PHE A 930 -50.00 25.32 -10.88
CA PHE A 930 -48.55 25.55 -10.79
C PHE A 930 -47.96 26.25 -12.03
N ALA A 931 -48.61 27.33 -12.47
CA ALA A 931 -48.08 28.26 -13.48
C ALA A 931 -47.48 29.48 -12.78
N GLU A 932 -46.16 29.64 -12.90
CA GLU A 932 -45.29 30.78 -12.57
C GLU A 932 -45.36 31.40 -11.15
N PRO A 933 -44.20 31.60 -10.47
CA PRO A 933 -44.18 32.42 -9.26
C PRO A 933 -44.26 33.90 -9.66
N SER A 934 -45.42 34.52 -9.46
CA SER A 934 -45.55 35.98 -9.47
C SER A 934 -44.93 36.56 -8.19
N ASP A 935 -43.96 37.47 -8.37
CA ASP A 935 -43.44 38.35 -7.31
C ASP A 935 -44.57 39.23 -6.76
N GLU A 936 -45.16 38.87 -5.63
CA GLU A 936 -45.72 39.85 -4.68
C GLU A 936 -45.94 39.21 -3.30
N GLY A 937 -45.31 39.80 -2.29
CA GLY A 937 -45.36 39.33 -0.91
C GLY A 937 -46.71 39.55 -0.25
N GLY A 938 -47.32 38.47 0.24
CA GLY A 938 -48.50 38.52 1.10
C GLY A 938 -48.92 37.14 1.57
N ILE A 939 -48.42 36.69 2.72
CA ILE A 939 -48.86 35.44 3.36
C ILE A 939 -50.25 35.69 3.98
N SER A 940 -51.30 35.21 3.32
CA SER A 940 -52.59 34.98 3.97
C SER A 940 -52.58 33.58 4.61
N GLN A 941 -52.79 33.55 5.93
CA GLN A 941 -52.95 32.34 6.71
C GLN A 941 -54.30 31.68 6.38
N SER A 942 -54.29 30.52 5.74
CA SER A 942 -55.22 29.37 5.93
C SER A 942 -55.29 28.46 4.69
N ALA A 943 -54.20 27.79 4.33
CA ALA A 943 -54.28 26.63 3.43
C ALA A 943 -54.20 25.35 4.28
N ALA A 944 -55.33 24.64 4.40
CA ALA A 944 -55.36 23.27 4.90
C ALA A 944 -54.32 22.45 4.12
N LYS A 945 -53.47 21.67 4.81
CA LYS A 945 -52.48 20.79 4.18
C LYS A 945 -53.21 19.83 3.25
N GLN A 946 -53.17 20.08 1.93
CA GLN A 946 -53.56 19.11 0.92
C GLN A 946 -52.55 17.95 1.00
N ASP A 947 -53.05 16.73 1.19
CA ASP A 947 -52.26 15.51 1.11
C ASP A 947 -51.94 15.22 -0.36
N LEU A 948 -50.67 15.36 -0.76
CA LEU A 948 -50.22 15.17 -2.15
C LEU A 948 -49.77 13.72 -2.43
N GLY A 949 -50.08 12.77 -1.54
CA GLY A 949 -49.74 11.36 -1.70
C GLY A 949 -48.23 11.12 -1.70
N ASP A 950 -47.71 10.43 -2.71
CA ASP A 950 -46.28 10.08 -2.79
C ASP A 950 -45.37 11.31 -2.98
N LEU A 951 -45.92 12.44 -3.46
CA LEU A 951 -45.14 13.69 -3.59
C LEU A 951 -44.73 14.27 -2.22
N ASP A 952 -45.41 13.87 -1.14
CA ASP A 952 -45.10 14.28 0.23
C ASP A 952 -44.09 13.36 0.93
N PHE A 953 -43.44 12.45 0.19
CA PHE A 953 -42.37 11.60 0.72
C PHE A 953 -41.32 12.43 1.50
N ASP A 954 -41.10 12.06 2.76
CA ASP A 954 -40.17 12.71 3.71
C ASP A 954 -40.37 14.23 3.90
N LEU A 955 -41.57 14.77 3.64
CA LEU A 955 -41.87 16.22 3.78
C LEU A 955 -41.53 16.75 5.19
N ASP A 956 -41.75 15.94 6.22
CA ASP A 956 -41.44 16.33 7.60
C ASP A 956 -39.94 16.51 7.86
N LYS A 957 -39.05 15.99 7.01
CA LYS A 957 -37.59 16.09 7.19
C LYS A 957 -37.04 17.46 6.79
N GLU A 958 -37.77 18.23 5.98
CA GLU A 958 -37.32 19.57 5.55
C GLU A 958 -37.25 20.57 6.69
N ARG A 959 -37.99 20.34 7.79
CA ARG A 959 -37.88 21.13 9.02
C ARG A 959 -36.50 21.06 9.68
N LEU A 960 -35.69 20.06 9.31
CA LEU A 960 -34.33 19.88 9.80
C LEU A 960 -33.31 20.73 9.00
N TYR A 961 -33.72 21.33 7.88
CA TYR A 961 -32.85 22.24 7.14
C TYR A 961 -32.54 23.48 8.00
N LYS A 962 -31.27 23.89 7.99
CA LYS A 962 -30.81 25.03 8.77
C LYS A 962 -31.47 26.32 8.25
N SER A 963 -32.02 27.13 9.15
CA SER A 963 -32.70 28.38 8.79
C SER A 963 -31.80 29.38 8.04
N SER A 964 -30.48 29.36 8.28
CA SER A 964 -29.54 30.22 7.56
C SER A 964 -29.48 29.95 6.06
N LEU A 965 -29.92 28.78 5.59
CA LEU A 965 -29.89 28.43 4.16
C LEU A 965 -30.85 29.30 3.33
N SER A 966 -31.86 29.93 3.95
CA SER A 966 -32.73 30.88 3.24
C SER A 966 -31.97 32.08 2.68
N LYS A 967 -30.77 32.38 3.22
CA LYS A 967 -29.91 33.50 2.80
C LYS A 967 -29.02 33.20 1.60
N ILE A 968 -29.02 31.96 1.07
CA ILE A 968 -28.18 31.58 -0.07
C ILE A 968 -28.33 32.55 -1.26
N PRO A 969 -29.55 32.97 -1.67
CA PRO A 969 -29.71 33.94 -2.76
C PRO A 969 -29.08 35.31 -2.44
N GLU A 970 -29.34 35.84 -1.24
CA GLU A 970 -28.79 37.13 -0.78
C GLU A 970 -27.26 37.10 -0.69
N GLU A 971 -26.68 36.01 -0.19
CA GLU A 971 -25.22 35.81 -0.08
C GLU A 971 -24.56 35.67 -1.45
N ALA A 972 -25.21 34.98 -2.40
CA ALA A 972 -24.75 34.87 -3.77
C ALA A 972 -24.76 36.23 -4.48
N GLU A 973 -25.81 37.02 -4.30
CA GLU A 973 -25.91 38.37 -4.85
C GLU A 973 -24.89 39.34 -4.23
N LYS A 974 -24.71 39.29 -2.91
CA LYS A 974 -23.67 40.05 -2.22
C LYS A 974 -22.28 39.71 -2.75
N SER A 975 -21.97 38.42 -2.88
CA SER A 975 -20.69 37.95 -3.41
C SER A 975 -20.49 38.37 -4.88
N ARG A 976 -21.59 38.36 -5.66
CA ARG A 976 -21.61 38.81 -7.05
C ARG A 976 -21.28 40.29 -7.14
N LYS A 977 -21.93 41.13 -6.32
CA LYS A 977 -21.67 42.56 -6.25
C LYS A 977 -20.23 42.88 -5.83
N GLU A 978 -19.73 42.25 -4.75
CA GLU A 978 -18.35 42.45 -4.28
C GLU A 978 -17.30 42.07 -5.34
N PHE A 979 -17.60 41.11 -6.20
CA PHE A 979 -16.72 40.74 -7.32
C PHE A 979 -16.69 41.82 -8.39
N TYR A 980 -17.86 42.31 -8.83
CA TYR A 980 -17.94 43.35 -9.85
C TYR A 980 -17.43 44.71 -9.34
N ASP A 981 -17.63 45.04 -8.06
CA ASP A 981 -17.07 46.26 -7.45
C ASP A 981 -15.53 46.26 -7.49
N LYS A 982 -14.89 45.10 -7.33
CA LYS A 982 -13.42 44.93 -7.37
C LYS A 982 -12.85 44.70 -8.78
N LEU A 983 -13.70 44.41 -9.77
CA LEU A 983 -13.26 44.01 -11.10
C LEU A 983 -12.53 45.13 -11.87
N PRO A 984 -12.97 46.41 -11.85
CA PRO A 984 -12.30 47.50 -12.57
C PRO A 984 -10.84 47.71 -12.14
N GLU A 985 -10.55 47.71 -10.83
CA GLU A 985 -9.19 47.88 -10.30
C GLU A 985 -8.27 46.71 -10.73
N ARG A 986 -8.81 45.49 -10.72
CA ARG A 986 -8.10 44.28 -11.15
C ARG A 986 -7.82 44.29 -12.64
N LEU A 987 -8.77 44.75 -13.46
CA LEU A 987 -8.59 44.93 -14.90
C LEU A 987 -7.55 46.00 -15.23
N ALA A 988 -7.59 47.15 -14.54
CA ALA A 988 -6.60 48.21 -14.70
C ALA A 988 -5.19 47.70 -14.39
N THR A 989 -5.03 46.92 -13.32
CA THR A 989 -3.74 46.31 -12.94
C THR A 989 -3.27 45.29 -13.98
N ALA A 990 -4.15 44.40 -14.44
CA ALA A 990 -3.82 43.41 -15.46
C ALA A 990 -3.41 44.05 -16.80
N ARG A 991 -4.13 45.09 -17.23
CA ARG A 991 -3.84 45.86 -18.45
C ARG A 991 -2.53 46.65 -18.33
N ALA A 992 -2.28 47.30 -17.19
CA ALA A 992 -1.05 48.07 -16.97
C ALA A 992 0.20 47.19 -16.98
N LEU A 993 0.14 45.98 -16.39
CA LEU A 993 1.23 45.01 -16.41
C LEU A 993 1.42 44.39 -17.80
N PHE A 994 0.32 44.10 -18.52
CA PHE A 994 0.39 43.58 -19.89
C PHE A 994 0.99 44.60 -20.88
N ARG A 995 0.60 45.88 -20.76
CA ARG A 995 1.12 46.99 -21.59
C ARG A 995 2.51 47.47 -21.16
N GLY A 996 3.04 46.97 -20.05
CA GLY A 996 4.34 47.39 -19.52
C GLY A 996 4.37 48.86 -19.05
N THR A 997 3.22 49.48 -18.79
CA THR A 997 3.12 50.88 -18.34
C THR A 997 3.47 51.05 -16.86
N ARG A 998 3.57 49.95 -16.12
CA ARG A 998 4.02 49.88 -14.72
C ARG A 998 4.95 48.69 -14.52
N GLU A 999 6.04 48.88 -13.78
CA GLU A 999 6.88 47.75 -13.36
C GLU A 999 6.17 46.91 -12.28
N PRO A 1000 6.32 45.56 -12.31
CA PRO A 1000 5.76 44.70 -11.28
C PRO A 1000 6.41 44.96 -9.91
N THR A 1001 5.60 45.01 -8.86
CA THR A 1001 6.13 45.12 -7.49
C THR A 1001 6.78 43.81 -7.05
N LYS A 1002 7.61 43.84 -6.00
CA LYS A 1002 8.27 42.63 -5.45
C LYS A 1002 7.27 41.53 -5.07
N ASP A 1003 6.10 41.91 -4.54
CA ASP A 1003 5.06 40.96 -4.14
C ASP A 1003 4.33 40.36 -5.37
N GLU A 1004 4.18 41.12 -6.45
CA GLU A 1004 3.58 40.67 -7.72
C GLU A 1004 4.54 39.78 -8.54
N LEU A 1005 5.86 39.94 -8.36
CA LEU A 1005 6.83 38.99 -8.93
C LEU A 1005 6.77 37.63 -8.24
N GLN A 1006 6.43 37.60 -6.96
CA GLN A 1006 6.29 36.36 -6.18
C GLN A 1006 4.90 35.73 -6.34
N ASN A 1007 3.86 36.55 -6.54
CA ASN A 1007 2.49 36.13 -6.84
C ASN A 1007 1.92 36.97 -8.01
N PRO A 1008 2.09 36.53 -9.27
CA PRO A 1008 1.63 37.30 -10.41
C PRO A 1008 0.12 37.53 -10.33
N PRO A 1009 -0.35 38.79 -10.48
CA PRO A 1009 -1.77 39.08 -10.52
C PRO A 1009 -2.40 38.47 -11.79
N PRO A 1010 -3.67 38.08 -11.74
CA PRO A 1010 -4.32 37.39 -12.86
C PRO A 1010 -4.40 38.28 -14.10
N THR A 1011 -4.07 37.69 -15.24
CA THR A 1011 -4.18 38.32 -16.56
C THR A 1011 -5.64 38.59 -16.94
N GLU A 1012 -5.88 39.45 -17.93
CA GLU A 1012 -7.24 39.75 -18.38
C GLU A 1012 -8.00 38.49 -18.86
N VAL A 1013 -7.29 37.55 -19.51
CA VAL A 1013 -7.85 36.25 -19.93
C VAL A 1013 -8.24 35.40 -18.71
N GLU A 1014 -7.39 35.36 -17.68
CA GLU A 1014 -7.69 34.66 -16.43
C GLU A 1014 -8.85 35.31 -15.67
N LEU A 1015 -9.00 36.64 -15.72
CA LEU A 1015 -10.13 37.36 -15.15
C LEU A 1015 -11.45 37.06 -15.88
N ARG A 1016 -11.44 36.94 -17.22
CA ARG A 1016 -12.61 36.49 -18.00
C ARG A 1016 -13.01 35.06 -17.61
N ALA A 1017 -12.05 34.15 -17.51
CA ALA A 1017 -12.30 32.78 -17.06
C ALA A 1017 -12.80 32.73 -15.60
N GLU A 1018 -12.25 33.57 -14.72
CA GLU A 1018 -12.70 33.69 -13.33
C GLU A 1018 -14.15 34.17 -13.24
N ARG A 1019 -14.54 35.19 -14.03
CA ARG A 1019 -15.91 35.67 -14.13
C ARG A 1019 -16.86 34.55 -14.55
N MET A 1020 -16.53 33.86 -15.64
CA MET A 1020 -17.35 32.78 -16.17
C MET A 1020 -17.61 31.69 -15.12
N LYS A 1021 -16.55 31.26 -14.44
CA LYS A 1021 -16.64 30.25 -13.38
C LYS A 1021 -17.47 30.71 -12.17
N LYS A 1022 -17.34 31.99 -11.77
CA LYS A 1022 -18.09 32.55 -10.62
C LYS A 1022 -19.56 32.75 -10.93
N GLU A 1023 -19.90 33.28 -12.09
CA GLU A 1023 -21.29 33.45 -12.53
C GLU A 1023 -22.02 32.12 -12.64
N LEU A 1024 -21.39 31.13 -13.28
CA LEU A 1024 -21.94 29.78 -13.36
C LEU A 1024 -22.15 29.17 -11.97
N LYS A 1025 -21.21 29.42 -11.04
CA LYS A 1025 -21.36 28.99 -9.64
C LYS A 1025 -22.56 29.67 -8.95
N TRP A 1026 -22.66 30.99 -8.97
CA TRP A 1026 -23.74 31.71 -8.27
C TRP A 1026 -25.12 31.31 -8.82
N ARG A 1027 -25.27 31.26 -10.15
CA ARG A 1027 -26.52 30.81 -10.78
C ARG A 1027 -26.88 29.38 -10.36
N ASN A 1028 -25.90 28.47 -10.32
CA ASN A 1028 -26.13 27.09 -9.91
C ASN A 1028 -26.51 26.98 -8.43
N ASP A 1029 -25.85 27.72 -7.54
CA ASP A 1029 -26.14 27.69 -6.11
C ASP A 1029 -27.56 28.23 -5.83
N VAL A 1030 -27.98 29.30 -6.51
CA VAL A 1030 -29.34 29.86 -6.41
C VAL A 1030 -30.38 28.90 -6.98
N ASN A 1031 -30.16 28.37 -8.18
CA ASN A 1031 -31.08 27.44 -8.82
C ASN A 1031 -31.23 26.14 -8.01
N GLY A 1032 -30.12 25.59 -7.52
CA GLY A 1032 -30.10 24.41 -6.66
C GLY A 1032 -30.89 24.62 -5.37
N TRP A 1033 -30.74 25.78 -4.72
CA TRP A 1033 -31.53 26.10 -3.53
C TRP A 1033 -33.02 26.27 -3.83
N ASN A 1034 -33.37 26.96 -4.92
CA ASN A 1034 -34.76 27.15 -5.33
C ASN A 1034 -35.51 25.82 -5.60
N LEU A 1035 -34.79 24.79 -6.06
CA LEU A 1035 -35.35 23.46 -6.27
C LEU A 1035 -35.69 22.72 -4.96
N ILE A 1036 -34.88 22.89 -3.91
CA ILE A 1036 -34.97 22.07 -2.71
C ILE A 1036 -35.55 22.78 -1.49
N LYS A 1037 -35.69 24.12 -1.54
CA LYS A 1037 -36.19 24.91 -0.40
C LYS A 1037 -37.54 24.38 0.08
N PRO A 1038 -37.86 24.46 1.39
CA PRO A 1038 -39.09 23.88 1.95
C PRO A 1038 -40.40 24.41 1.33
N SER A 1039 -40.41 25.65 0.83
CA SER A 1039 -41.59 26.24 0.18
C SER A 1039 -41.85 25.71 -1.24
N THR A 1040 -40.86 25.09 -1.88
CA THR A 1040 -41.02 24.52 -3.22
C THR A 1040 -41.56 23.08 -3.12
N PRO A 1041 -42.72 22.74 -3.70
CA PRO A 1041 -43.19 21.36 -3.75
C PRO A 1041 -42.37 20.51 -4.73
N VAL A 1042 -42.55 19.19 -4.70
CA VAL A 1042 -41.95 18.31 -5.72
C VAL A 1042 -42.59 18.63 -7.07
N VAL A 1043 -41.74 18.81 -8.09
CA VAL A 1043 -42.18 19.14 -9.45
C VAL A 1043 -42.96 17.97 -10.05
N TRP A 1044 -44.15 18.24 -10.59
CA TRP A 1044 -45.03 17.24 -11.22
C TRP A 1044 -45.31 17.59 -12.69
N ASP A 1045 -45.51 16.55 -13.50
CA ASP A 1045 -45.98 16.60 -14.88
C ASP A 1045 -47.02 15.48 -15.05
N GLU A 1046 -48.19 15.80 -15.59
CA GLU A 1046 -49.30 14.84 -15.64
C GLU A 1046 -48.99 13.62 -16.52
N ARG A 1047 -48.06 13.75 -17.47
CA ARG A 1047 -47.55 12.64 -18.29
C ARG A 1047 -46.83 11.57 -17.48
N PHE A 1048 -46.44 11.86 -16.22
CA PHE A 1048 -45.79 10.90 -15.33
C PHE A 1048 -46.76 9.93 -14.64
N ARG A 1049 -48.06 10.23 -14.61
CA ARG A 1049 -49.05 9.42 -13.88
C ARG A 1049 -49.03 7.95 -14.27
N ASP A 1050 -49.02 7.69 -15.58
CA ASP A 1050 -49.03 6.34 -16.13
C ASP A 1050 -47.62 5.80 -16.38
N ALA A 1051 -46.59 6.65 -16.30
CA ALA A 1051 -45.20 6.29 -16.59
C ALA A 1051 -44.39 5.88 -15.34
N LEU A 1052 -44.72 6.39 -14.14
CA LEU A 1052 -43.99 6.14 -12.91
C LEU A 1052 -44.64 5.08 -12.02
N ARG A 1053 -43.83 4.18 -11.48
CA ARG A 1053 -44.23 3.18 -10.48
C ARG A 1053 -43.33 3.27 -9.26
N VAL A 1054 -43.82 2.82 -8.11
CA VAL A 1054 -43.12 2.85 -6.82
C VAL A 1054 -43.09 1.44 -6.23
N PHE A 1055 -41.96 1.04 -5.63
CA PHE A 1055 -41.85 -0.21 -4.89
C PHE A 1055 -42.70 -0.18 -3.60
N THR A 1056 -43.39 -1.27 -3.31
CA THR A 1056 -44.29 -1.38 -2.15
C THR A 1056 -43.86 -2.49 -1.21
N ASP A 1057 -44.44 -2.49 -0.01
CA ASP A 1057 -44.37 -3.65 0.87
C ASP A 1057 -44.87 -4.89 0.13
N PRO A 1058 -44.16 -6.03 0.25
CA PRO A 1058 -44.63 -7.28 -0.30
C PRO A 1058 -45.94 -7.68 0.39
N SER A 1059 -46.89 -8.20 -0.40
CA SER A 1059 -48.11 -8.78 0.13
C SER A 1059 -47.76 -9.88 1.13
N GLU A 1060 -48.32 -9.84 2.34
CA GLU A 1060 -48.14 -10.92 3.32
C GLU A 1060 -48.55 -12.25 2.67
N LEU A 1061 -47.59 -13.18 2.57
CA LEU A 1061 -47.78 -14.54 2.07
C LEU A 1061 -48.34 -15.46 3.15
#